data_AF-A0A0J1GAR6-F1
#
_entry.id   AF-A0A0J1GAR6-F1
#
_cell.length_a   1.000
_cell.length_b   1.000
_cell.length_c   1.000
_cell.angle_alpha   90.00
_cell.angle_beta   90.00
_cell.angle_gamma   90.00
#
_symmetry.space_group_name_H-M   'P 1'
#
loop_
_entity.id
_entity.type
_entity.pdbx_description
1 polymer ?
#
loop_
_entity_poly.entity_id
_entity_poly.type
_entity_poly.pdbx_seq_one_letter_code
_entity_poly.pdbx_strand_id
1 'polypeptide(L)'
;MKKVLAGFMAFAMVMNAGLPALAKESDIILEREAESKTGIEVEAQSDLMAAEQKGVAEGEVTAEGLLEGYANTTGIDQADSPTITSIEELTAPVPHLKVMVTIGSLGGFDVHLPPKDKFEGRFYQLVHPTFLDRNVSDHNIALAYDSGAYTLQTSGSGFVKVGINLDAAAAHISRTIAKNYYGYEDKIYGYIYGGSGGSMQVVGAMETTNTKLQNIWDGAVPYITASPVSLGNFNIRLFARAVLEEKAPLIKDAVSPGGSGDPYAVLNDMESEVLREVTKLGLPLQAWENYEYLLLMNNHKTLQDALADAEGITTNSYNEKFWTEPGYLGTEDSELGRLFRKLRDSGINQDGLSNIAYHRHIDPGMTYHTWDHLKDAEGTPYYAQIGGQHSGVGTASMMSGGASYSGMIGMKVIMIQNLMDVDSFPTDGDWYRQRVREQGLESDFRIWVNQYADHQENKYMHLDHPYPLEDLPERLINYVGSLEQALRDLSAWVEEGVEPPQSSSYEVVDSQFVLPDDAASRWGIQPVVDLYADGAKRADIAAGDTVTLEAAVQVPPGTGSIVSAKWDLYGDGNFVDTDYETLSDGSVIVRGSAVYTQPGTFYPQVRVASQREGDSDTPFARVENLGRARVVVKAQEPDPEETEPETKPETKPETKPETEQETEKGPENAKIDISKSVLSKIASQVFTGKAITPEVRLTCNGKTMAKDKDYTISYSKNVNIGKAKVVITGKGNYQGSLSTTFAINMKKGRSYTIGNYRYKVTNASVNGKGTVTVTGVKTKALKSITVLNTVKIGGKSFQITSIGTGAFKNCKKATRASIGKNVKTIEAKAFQNCKGLKKITIKSTVLRKTGKQALKGINRNAKIIVPGKKLKAYTDLLKNKGQKNTVKIKNR
;
A
#
# COMPACT_ATOMS: atom_id res chain seq x y z
N MET A 1 18.63 20.53 23.54
CA MET A 1 19.20 19.48 22.66
C MET A 1 18.71 18.06 22.96
N LYS A 2 19.06 17.38 24.06
CA LYS A 2 18.63 15.96 24.28
C LYS A 2 17.12 15.71 24.37
N LYS A 3 16.33 16.67 24.89
CA LYS A 3 14.85 16.57 24.94
C LYS A 3 14.18 16.91 23.60
N VAL A 4 14.76 17.85 22.85
CA VAL A 4 14.35 18.18 21.46
C VAL A 4 14.58 16.97 20.55
N LEU A 5 15.74 16.31 20.68
CA LEU A 5 16.08 15.06 19.98
C LEU A 5 15.13 13.90 20.34
N ALA A 6 14.59 13.87 21.56
CA ALA A 6 13.62 12.85 22.00
C ALA A 6 12.21 13.10 21.45
N GLY A 7 11.77 14.36 21.36
CA GLY A 7 10.54 14.75 20.66
C GLY A 7 10.63 14.47 19.15
N PHE A 8 11.78 14.75 18.54
CA PHE A 8 12.06 14.40 17.14
C PHE A 8 12.11 12.88 16.88
N MET A 9 12.66 12.08 17.80
CA MET A 9 12.58 10.62 17.69
C MET A 9 11.15 10.10 17.83
N ALA A 10 10.28 10.76 18.58
CA ALA A 10 8.86 10.43 18.65
C ALA A 10 8.15 10.77 17.34
N PHE A 11 8.38 11.96 16.78
CA PHE A 11 7.88 12.38 15.47
C PHE A 11 8.36 11.47 14.31
N ALA A 12 9.65 11.10 14.31
CA ALA A 12 10.23 10.10 13.42
C ALA A 12 9.66 8.70 13.64
N MET A 13 9.34 8.31 14.87
CA MET A 13 8.65 7.06 15.19
C MET A 13 7.16 7.08 14.83
N VAL A 14 6.55 8.25 14.67
CA VAL A 14 5.15 8.43 14.20
C VAL A 14 5.11 8.33 12.67
N MET A 15 6.07 8.96 11.98
CA MET A 15 6.35 8.69 10.55
C MET A 15 6.72 7.20 10.31
N ASN A 16 7.33 6.53 11.32
CA ASN A 16 7.79 5.15 11.26
C ASN A 16 6.97 4.19 12.16
N ALA A 17 5.73 4.53 12.55
CA ALA A 17 4.90 3.68 13.42
C ALA A 17 4.40 2.40 12.71
N GLY A 18 4.91 2.16 11.50
CA GLY A 18 4.78 0.94 10.71
C GLY A 18 5.79 -0.18 11.00
N LEU A 19 6.85 -0.03 11.83
CA LEU A 19 7.82 -1.15 12.04
C LEU A 19 8.44 -1.28 13.45
N PRO A 20 8.44 -2.50 14.06
CA PRO A 20 9.24 -2.82 15.23
C PRO A 20 10.67 -3.25 14.88
N ALA A 21 11.64 -2.55 15.47
CA ALA A 21 13.09 -2.74 15.37
C ALA A 21 13.61 -4.18 15.50
N LEU A 22 14.43 -4.61 14.52
CA LEU A 22 15.47 -5.64 14.66
C LEU A 22 16.57 -5.40 13.59
N ALA A 23 17.70 -4.82 13.99
CA ALA A 23 18.97 -4.99 13.31
C ALA A 23 19.93 -5.63 14.32
N LYS A 24 20.29 -6.89 14.09
CA LYS A 24 21.59 -7.53 14.42
C LYS A 24 21.51 -9.05 14.28
N GLU A 25 22.62 -9.56 13.73
CA GLU A 25 23.05 -10.96 13.63
C GLU A 25 22.61 -11.72 12.36
N SER A 26 23.12 -11.25 11.22
CA SER A 26 23.68 -12.13 10.19
C SER A 26 25.10 -12.49 10.63
N ASP A 27 25.36 -13.77 10.88
CA ASP A 27 26.58 -14.45 10.45
C ASP A 27 26.53 -15.94 10.81
N ILE A 28 27.14 -16.72 9.90
CA ILE A 28 27.45 -18.15 9.96
C ILE A 28 26.30 -19.08 9.53
N ILE A 29 26.39 -19.59 8.28
CA ILE A 29 26.47 -21.02 7.96
C ILE A 29 27.01 -21.17 6.52
N LEU A 30 28.29 -21.54 6.42
CA LEU A 30 28.78 -22.49 5.43
C LEU A 30 29.05 -23.79 6.19
N GLU A 31 28.39 -24.88 5.77
CA GLU A 31 28.90 -26.26 5.73
C GLU A 31 27.80 -27.34 5.91
N ARG A 32 27.81 -28.26 4.95
CA ARG A 32 27.45 -29.70 5.01
C ARG A 32 25.97 -30.08 5.02
N GLU A 33 25.45 -30.27 3.81
CA GLU A 33 24.52 -31.38 3.53
C GLU A 33 25.30 -32.57 2.98
N ALA A 34 25.35 -33.65 3.76
CA ALA A 34 25.58 -35.00 3.26
C ALA A 34 24.56 -35.92 3.95
N GLU A 35 24.06 -36.88 3.15
CA GLU A 35 23.29 -38.08 3.54
C GLU A 35 21.78 -37.91 3.83
N SER A 36 20.93 -38.25 2.85
CA SER A 36 20.56 -39.66 2.63
C SER A 36 19.48 -39.80 1.55
N LYS A 37 19.80 -40.69 0.60
CA LYS A 37 18.95 -41.21 -0.47
C LYS A 37 17.70 -41.91 0.06
N THR A 38 16.59 -41.77 -0.66
CA THR A 38 15.73 -42.84 -1.21
C THR A 38 14.77 -42.10 -2.16
N GLY A 39 14.80 -42.27 -3.48
CA GLY A 39 14.83 -43.51 -4.25
C GLY A 39 13.46 -43.60 -4.95
N ILE A 40 13.42 -43.24 -6.24
CA ILE A 40 12.63 -43.83 -7.34
C ILE A 40 12.80 -42.91 -8.57
N GLU A 41 13.24 -43.55 -9.65
CA GLU A 41 13.71 -43.03 -10.92
C GLU A 41 12.63 -42.35 -11.77
N VAL A 42 13.02 -41.32 -12.53
CA VAL A 42 12.64 -41.17 -13.93
C VAL A 42 13.89 -40.70 -14.69
N GLU A 43 14.61 -41.65 -15.29
CA GLU A 43 15.57 -41.39 -16.36
C GLU A 43 14.82 -40.88 -17.60
N ALA A 44 15.24 -39.73 -18.12
CA ALA A 44 15.35 -39.37 -19.54
C ALA A 44 15.27 -37.84 -19.69
N GLN A 45 16.42 -37.18 -19.62
CA GLN A 45 16.81 -35.93 -20.33
C GLN A 45 18.06 -35.34 -19.67
N SER A 46 19.21 -36.01 -19.79
CA SER A 46 20.52 -35.49 -19.34
C SER A 46 21.46 -35.09 -20.47
N ASP A 47 21.08 -35.28 -21.74
CA ASP A 47 22.05 -35.18 -22.84
C ASP A 47 21.94 -33.89 -23.67
N LEU A 48 21.26 -32.86 -23.14
CA LEU A 48 21.12 -31.55 -23.80
C LEU A 48 21.59 -30.35 -22.95
N MET A 49 22.24 -30.60 -21.80
CA MET A 49 22.77 -29.55 -20.91
C MET A 49 24.30 -29.59 -20.74
N ALA A 50 25.02 -30.38 -21.55
CA ALA A 50 26.48 -30.54 -21.46
C ALA A 50 27.26 -29.92 -22.64
N ALA A 51 26.62 -29.11 -23.47
CA ALA A 51 27.25 -28.51 -24.66
C ALA A 51 26.94 -27.02 -24.80
N GLU A 52 27.15 -26.23 -23.73
CA GLU A 52 27.38 -24.77 -23.84
C GLU A 52 28.07 -24.16 -22.60
N GLN A 53 28.95 -24.92 -21.95
CA GLN A 53 29.97 -24.37 -21.05
C GLN A 53 31.35 -24.62 -21.63
N LYS A 54 31.67 -23.88 -22.69
CA LYS A 54 33.06 -23.58 -23.07
C LYS A 54 33.14 -22.10 -23.44
N GLY A 55 33.24 -21.27 -22.41
CA GLY A 55 33.57 -19.85 -22.50
C GLY A 55 34.32 -19.43 -21.24
N VAL A 56 35.66 -19.43 -21.35
CA VAL A 56 36.66 -18.65 -20.59
C VAL A 56 36.71 -18.84 -19.06
N ALA A 57 37.85 -19.37 -18.60
CA ALA A 57 38.30 -19.23 -17.22
C ALA A 57 38.78 -17.78 -16.99
N GLU A 58 37.96 -16.97 -16.32
CA GLU A 58 38.39 -15.71 -15.69
C GLU A 58 38.77 -15.98 -14.23
N GLY A 59 39.78 -15.27 -13.73
CA GLY A 59 40.30 -15.45 -12.37
C GLY A 59 39.22 -15.25 -11.28
N GLU A 60 39.41 -15.91 -10.14
CA GLU A 60 38.51 -15.80 -8.98
C GLU A 60 38.37 -14.32 -8.56
N VAL A 61 37.14 -13.81 -8.48
CA VAL A 61 36.85 -12.44 -8.05
C VAL A 61 37.18 -12.30 -6.56
N THR A 62 38.19 -11.50 -6.22
CA THR A 62 38.65 -11.31 -4.83
C THR A 62 38.24 -9.95 -4.26
N ALA A 63 38.14 -9.87 -2.93
CA ALA A 63 37.89 -8.62 -2.23
C ALA A 63 38.97 -7.56 -2.50
N GLU A 64 40.23 -7.99 -2.54
CA GLU A 64 41.37 -7.12 -2.84
C GLU A 64 41.30 -6.58 -4.27
N GLY A 65 40.97 -7.42 -5.25
CA GLY A 65 40.83 -7.00 -6.64
C GLY A 65 39.69 -6.00 -6.83
N LEU A 66 38.54 -6.21 -6.18
CA LEU A 66 37.39 -5.30 -6.27
C LEU A 66 37.64 -3.92 -5.64
N LEU A 67 38.60 -3.79 -4.71
CA LEU A 67 38.99 -2.51 -4.11
C LEU A 67 40.36 -2.01 -4.60
N GLU A 68 40.97 -2.69 -5.57
CA GLU A 68 42.25 -2.30 -6.13
C GLU A 68 42.20 -0.86 -6.68
N GLY A 69 43.22 -0.07 -6.35
CA GLY A 69 43.28 1.33 -6.77
C GLY A 69 42.28 2.26 -6.10
N TYR A 70 41.47 1.80 -5.12
CA TYR A 70 40.62 2.68 -4.35
C TYR A 70 41.46 3.74 -3.63
N ALA A 71 41.20 5.01 -3.97
CA ALA A 71 41.70 6.16 -3.24
C ALA A 71 40.50 6.97 -2.77
N ASN A 72 40.48 7.32 -1.48
CA ASN A 72 39.47 8.26 -0.98
C ASN A 72 39.76 9.67 -1.50
N THR A 73 39.22 9.99 -2.67
CA THR A 73 39.32 11.32 -3.29
C THR A 73 38.29 12.30 -2.75
N THR A 74 37.19 11.78 -2.18
CA THR A 74 36.07 12.60 -1.68
C THR A 74 36.37 13.18 -0.29
N GLY A 75 37.17 12.50 0.53
CA GLY A 75 37.43 12.92 1.91
C GLY A 75 36.16 12.89 2.77
N ILE A 76 35.20 12.02 2.44
CA ILE A 76 33.92 11.83 3.14
C ILE A 76 34.02 10.72 4.21
N ASP A 77 34.89 9.72 4.01
CA ASP A 77 35.07 8.53 4.86
C ASP A 77 36.27 8.64 5.83
N GLN A 78 36.72 9.85 6.18
CA GLN A 78 38.04 10.18 6.75
C GLN A 78 38.56 9.42 8.01
N ALA A 79 37.85 8.42 8.54
CA ALA A 79 38.32 7.57 9.63
C ALA A 79 38.51 6.08 9.27
N ASP A 80 37.84 5.53 8.23
CA ASP A 80 37.72 4.08 8.07
C ASP A 80 37.80 3.63 6.59
N SER A 81 38.70 2.69 6.26
CA SER A 81 38.80 2.10 4.92
C SER A 81 37.62 1.15 4.61
N PRO A 82 37.10 1.11 3.36
CA PRO A 82 36.05 0.18 2.99
C PRO A 82 36.54 -1.26 3.11
N THR A 83 35.67 -2.14 3.59
CA THR A 83 35.94 -3.59 3.68
C THR A 83 34.81 -4.36 3.01
N ILE A 84 35.16 -5.23 2.07
CA ILE A 84 34.22 -6.19 1.50
C ILE A 84 34.06 -7.35 2.49
N THR A 85 32.81 -7.60 2.87
CA THR A 85 32.43 -8.59 3.89
C THR A 85 31.86 -9.87 3.29
N SER A 86 31.29 -9.80 2.09
CA SER A 86 30.79 -10.96 1.33
C SER A 86 30.77 -10.64 -0.17
N ILE A 87 30.98 -11.67 -0.98
CA ILE A 87 30.83 -11.67 -2.44
C ILE A 87 29.99 -12.91 -2.77
N GLU A 88 28.85 -12.73 -3.44
CA GLU A 88 27.89 -13.79 -3.72
C GLU A 88 27.39 -13.68 -5.16
N GLU A 89 27.56 -14.74 -5.95
CA GLU A 89 26.90 -14.87 -7.25
C GLU A 89 25.47 -15.40 -7.05
N LEU A 90 24.49 -14.63 -7.51
CA LEU A 90 23.07 -14.93 -7.34
C LEU A 90 22.40 -15.01 -8.71
N THR A 91 21.42 -15.91 -8.84
CA THR A 91 20.64 -16.11 -10.08
C THR A 91 19.23 -15.52 -10.02
N ALA A 92 18.78 -15.14 -8.83
CA ALA A 92 17.46 -14.58 -8.58
C ALA A 92 17.62 -13.22 -7.87
N PRO A 93 16.81 -12.20 -8.19
CA PRO A 93 15.70 -12.22 -9.17
C PRO A 93 16.15 -12.32 -10.64
N VAL A 94 17.38 -11.94 -10.91
CA VAL A 94 18.10 -12.07 -12.19
C VAL A 94 19.56 -12.44 -11.86
N PRO A 95 20.36 -12.94 -12.82
CA PRO A 95 21.79 -13.15 -12.60
C PRO A 95 22.48 -11.84 -12.19
N HIS A 96 23.22 -11.85 -11.08
CA HIS A 96 24.02 -10.72 -10.62
C HIS A 96 25.06 -11.12 -9.56
N LEU A 97 26.11 -10.32 -9.41
CA LEU A 97 27.06 -10.39 -8.30
C LEU A 97 26.61 -9.44 -7.18
N LYS A 98 26.42 -9.96 -5.98
CA LYS A 98 26.18 -9.18 -4.76
C LYS A 98 27.48 -8.99 -4.00
N VAL A 99 27.85 -7.74 -3.71
CA VAL A 99 29.02 -7.41 -2.88
C VAL A 99 28.55 -6.60 -1.67
N MET A 100 28.85 -7.11 -0.48
CA MET A 100 28.47 -6.45 0.79
C MET A 100 29.66 -5.67 1.35
N VAL A 101 29.50 -4.37 1.54
CA VAL A 101 30.57 -3.46 1.95
C VAL A 101 30.26 -2.82 3.30
N THR A 102 31.29 -2.66 4.13
CA THR A 102 31.23 -1.89 5.38
C THR A 102 32.28 -0.77 5.34
N ILE A 103 31.89 0.43 5.78
CA ILE A 103 32.74 1.63 5.83
C ILE A 103 32.95 1.96 7.32
N GLY A 104 33.75 1.13 7.99
CA GLY A 104 33.97 1.14 9.44
C GLY A 104 32.75 1.53 10.28
N SER A 105 32.82 2.69 10.94
CA SER A 105 31.77 3.20 11.83
C SER A 105 30.66 3.99 11.14
N LEU A 106 30.84 4.34 9.86
CA LEU A 106 29.90 5.15 9.07
C LEU A 106 28.64 4.35 8.71
N GLY A 107 28.79 3.06 8.43
CA GLY A 107 27.70 2.17 8.04
C GLY A 107 28.14 1.13 7.01
N GLY A 108 27.17 0.57 6.28
CA GLY A 108 27.44 -0.36 5.19
C GLY A 108 26.39 -0.29 4.10
N PHE A 109 26.70 -0.88 2.96
CA PHE A 109 25.85 -0.92 1.79
C PHE A 109 26.03 -2.23 1.03
N ASP A 110 25.01 -2.62 0.28
CA ASP A 110 25.08 -3.74 -0.65
C ASP A 110 25.06 -3.19 -2.08
N VAL A 111 25.90 -3.72 -2.96
CA VAL A 111 25.89 -3.45 -4.41
C VAL A 111 25.55 -4.72 -5.17
N HIS A 112 24.69 -4.59 -6.18
CA HIS A 112 24.21 -5.68 -7.03
C HIS A 112 24.57 -5.37 -8.49
N LEU A 113 25.54 -6.10 -9.02
CA LEU A 113 26.18 -5.90 -10.32
C LEU A 113 25.64 -6.92 -11.34
N PRO A 114 25.01 -6.51 -12.45
CA PRO A 114 24.59 -7.45 -13.48
C PRO A 114 25.80 -8.13 -14.18
N PRO A 115 25.57 -9.15 -15.02
CA PRO A 115 26.62 -9.74 -15.87
C PRO A 115 27.25 -8.69 -16.80
N LYS A 116 28.51 -8.91 -17.19
CA LYS A 116 29.27 -7.93 -17.99
C LYS A 116 28.59 -7.54 -19.30
N ASP A 117 27.92 -8.48 -19.97
CA ASP A 117 27.18 -8.28 -21.23
C ASP A 117 25.88 -7.47 -21.06
N LYS A 118 25.48 -7.20 -19.81
CA LYS A 118 24.31 -6.42 -19.44
C LYS A 118 24.64 -5.06 -18.84
N PHE A 119 25.92 -4.73 -18.64
CA PHE A 119 26.30 -3.47 -18.03
C PHE A 119 26.60 -2.40 -19.09
N GLU A 120 25.93 -1.26 -18.97
CA GLU A 120 26.03 -0.13 -19.91
C GLU A 120 26.66 1.12 -19.26
N GLY A 121 27.43 0.95 -18.18
CA GLY A 121 28.22 2.05 -17.62
C GLY A 121 27.45 2.97 -16.66
N ARG A 122 26.39 2.49 -15.99
CA ARG A 122 25.56 3.31 -15.09
C ARG A 122 25.11 2.63 -13.81
N PHE A 123 24.69 3.42 -12.81
CA PHE A 123 24.03 2.89 -11.61
C PHE A 123 22.87 3.74 -11.09
N TYR A 124 21.94 3.08 -10.41
CA TYR A 124 20.82 3.69 -9.71
C TYR A 124 20.95 3.51 -8.20
N GLN A 125 20.73 4.59 -7.44
CA GLN A 125 20.84 4.60 -5.98
C GLN A 125 19.58 5.15 -5.33
N LEU A 126 18.83 4.26 -4.67
CA LEU A 126 17.69 4.64 -3.84
C LEU A 126 18.18 5.13 -2.47
N VAL A 127 17.72 6.30 -2.04
CA VAL A 127 18.04 6.87 -0.73
C VAL A 127 16.79 7.12 0.11
N HIS A 128 16.88 6.83 1.39
CA HIS A 128 15.86 7.24 2.36
C HIS A 128 16.44 7.35 3.79
N PRO A 129 16.11 8.40 4.57
CA PRO A 129 16.70 8.62 5.88
C PRO A 129 16.28 7.59 6.95
N THR A 130 15.23 6.81 6.68
CA THR A 130 14.69 5.81 7.62
C THR A 130 15.03 4.37 7.28
N PHE A 131 15.80 4.10 6.22
CA PHE A 131 16.24 2.73 5.94
C PHE A 131 17.01 2.17 7.13
N LEU A 132 16.55 1.01 7.62
CA LEU A 132 17.14 0.33 8.79
C LEU A 132 18.08 -0.80 8.38
N ASP A 133 18.08 -1.16 7.10
CA ASP A 133 18.91 -2.16 6.47
C ASP A 133 19.39 -1.68 5.09
N ARG A 134 20.30 -2.46 4.51
CA ARG A 134 20.98 -2.20 3.24
C ARG A 134 20.48 -3.10 2.10
N ASN A 135 19.31 -3.74 2.26
CA ASN A 135 18.80 -4.69 1.29
C ASN A 135 18.15 -3.97 0.11
N VAL A 136 18.63 -4.25 -1.10
CA VAL A 136 17.97 -3.84 -2.34
C VAL A 136 16.84 -4.83 -2.67
N SER A 137 15.68 -4.36 -3.14
CA SER A 137 14.61 -5.26 -3.59
C SER A 137 14.98 -6.05 -4.83
N ASP A 138 14.34 -7.20 -4.94
CA ASP A 138 14.26 -7.97 -6.17
C ASP A 138 13.84 -7.09 -7.38
N HIS A 139 12.84 -6.23 -7.18
CA HIS A 139 12.33 -5.34 -8.23
C HIS A 139 13.38 -4.32 -8.70
N ASN A 140 14.08 -3.65 -7.79
CA ASN A 140 15.10 -2.66 -8.14
C ASN A 140 16.34 -3.32 -8.76
N ILE A 141 16.70 -4.52 -8.32
CA ILE A 141 17.76 -5.32 -8.94
C ILE A 141 17.38 -5.65 -10.39
N ALA A 142 16.14 -6.11 -10.61
CA ALA A 142 15.67 -6.45 -11.95
C ALA A 142 15.50 -5.22 -12.86
N LEU A 143 15.02 -4.09 -12.33
CA LEU A 143 14.97 -2.82 -13.05
C LEU A 143 16.37 -2.38 -13.47
N ALA A 144 17.35 -2.40 -12.55
CA ALA A 144 18.71 -2.01 -12.86
C ALA A 144 19.31 -2.92 -13.95
N TYR A 145 19.13 -4.23 -13.83
CA TYR A 145 19.55 -5.20 -14.84
C TYR A 145 18.94 -4.90 -16.22
N ASP A 146 17.63 -4.61 -16.29
CA ASP A 146 16.93 -4.30 -17.54
C ASP A 146 17.35 -2.95 -18.14
N SER A 147 17.74 -1.99 -17.29
CA SER A 147 18.20 -0.66 -17.69
C SER A 147 19.72 -0.56 -17.94
N GLY A 148 20.44 -1.68 -18.00
CA GLY A 148 21.89 -1.67 -18.20
C GLY A 148 22.70 -1.16 -17.00
N ALA A 149 22.10 -1.13 -15.81
CA ALA A 149 22.62 -0.51 -14.61
C ALA A 149 22.97 -1.54 -13.51
N TYR A 150 23.88 -1.18 -12.62
CA TYR A 150 23.93 -1.79 -11.28
C TYR A 150 23.12 -0.96 -10.28
N THR A 151 22.81 -1.53 -9.11
CA THR A 151 22.10 -0.82 -8.04
C THR A 151 22.78 -1.01 -6.68
N LEU A 152 22.60 -0.03 -5.80
CA LEU A 152 23.10 -0.08 -4.42
C LEU A 152 22.14 0.59 -3.44
N GLN A 153 22.24 0.18 -2.17
CA GLN A 153 21.49 0.78 -1.06
C GLN A 153 22.31 0.78 0.23
N THR A 154 22.24 1.88 0.97
CA THR A 154 22.87 2.02 2.28
C THR A 154 21.89 1.62 3.39
N SER A 155 22.42 1.15 4.53
CA SER A 155 21.65 1.18 5.77
C SER A 155 21.48 2.65 6.15
N GLY A 156 20.29 3.20 5.94
CA GLY A 156 20.00 4.63 6.16
C GLY A 156 20.62 5.19 7.44
N SER A 157 21.06 6.44 7.40
CA SER A 157 21.85 7.04 8.47
C SER A 157 21.06 7.31 9.76
N GLY A 158 19.74 7.15 9.74
CA GLY A 158 18.83 7.71 10.73
C GLY A 158 18.91 9.24 10.75
N PHE A 159 17.87 9.91 11.24
CA PHE A 159 17.78 11.38 11.30
C PHE A 159 18.92 12.12 12.04
N VAL A 160 19.98 11.43 12.48
CA VAL A 160 20.94 11.91 13.46
C VAL A 160 22.41 11.76 13.02
N LYS A 161 22.77 11.00 11.97
CA LYS A 161 24.20 10.70 11.77
C LYS A 161 24.94 11.21 10.53
N VAL A 162 24.36 11.36 9.34
CA VAL A 162 25.25 11.76 8.21
C VAL A 162 24.64 12.51 7.01
N GLY A 163 23.36 12.87 7.01
CA GLY A 163 22.72 13.46 5.81
C GLY A 163 22.91 12.51 4.61
N ILE A 164 23.44 13.04 3.50
CA ILE A 164 23.73 12.30 2.26
C ILE A 164 25.14 11.68 2.19
N ASN A 165 26.00 11.92 3.18
CA ASN A 165 27.42 11.57 3.07
C ASN A 165 27.69 10.05 3.02
N LEU A 166 26.90 9.24 3.74
CA LEU A 166 27.03 7.77 3.65
C LEU A 166 26.64 7.28 2.25
N ASP A 167 25.56 7.83 1.69
CA ASP A 167 25.12 7.54 0.33
C ASP A 167 26.18 7.95 -0.70
N ALA A 168 26.81 9.11 -0.51
CA ALA A 168 27.88 9.58 -1.38
C ALA A 168 29.14 8.71 -1.32
N ALA A 169 29.55 8.28 -0.12
CA ALA A 169 30.66 7.37 0.06
C ALA A 169 30.38 6.01 -0.60
N ALA A 170 29.18 5.47 -0.41
CA ALA A 170 28.74 4.22 -1.04
C ALA A 170 28.74 4.32 -2.58
N ALA A 171 28.22 5.42 -3.14
CA ALA A 171 28.27 5.70 -4.57
C ALA A 171 29.70 5.70 -5.11
N HIS A 172 30.60 6.41 -4.44
CA HIS A 172 32.01 6.50 -4.82
C HIS A 172 32.72 5.13 -4.77
N ILE A 173 32.57 4.38 -3.67
CA ILE A 173 33.19 3.05 -3.51
C ILE A 173 32.61 2.06 -4.53
N SER A 174 31.29 2.09 -4.76
CA SER A 174 30.64 1.17 -5.72
C SER A 174 31.16 1.34 -7.14
N ARG A 175 31.53 2.57 -7.54
CA ARG A 175 32.15 2.80 -8.85
C ARG A 175 33.49 2.10 -8.95
N THR A 176 34.33 2.15 -7.92
CA THR A 176 35.61 1.40 -7.92
C THR A 176 35.37 -0.10 -8.06
N ILE A 177 34.42 -0.64 -7.29
CA ILE A 177 34.05 -2.06 -7.37
C ILE A 177 33.60 -2.42 -8.79
N ALA A 178 32.69 -1.63 -9.38
CA ALA A 178 32.20 -1.86 -10.73
C ALA A 178 33.31 -1.76 -11.78
N LYS A 179 34.17 -0.74 -11.73
CA LYS A 179 35.30 -0.59 -12.66
C LYS A 179 36.21 -1.82 -12.65
N ASN A 180 36.57 -2.29 -11.46
CA ASN A 180 37.46 -3.43 -11.32
C ASN A 180 36.78 -4.75 -11.72
N TYR A 181 35.50 -4.91 -11.38
CA TYR A 181 34.73 -6.10 -11.77
C TYR A 181 34.55 -6.22 -13.28
N TYR A 182 34.17 -5.12 -13.95
CA TYR A 182 33.89 -5.09 -15.38
C TYR A 182 35.14 -4.88 -16.25
N GLY A 183 36.26 -4.42 -15.68
CA GLY A 183 37.39 -3.89 -16.46
C GLY A 183 36.99 -2.62 -17.23
N TYR A 184 36.14 -1.78 -16.62
CA TYR A 184 35.50 -0.64 -17.27
C TYR A 184 36.34 0.63 -17.05
N GLU A 185 36.94 1.15 -18.12
CA GLU A 185 37.82 2.32 -18.06
C GLU A 185 37.03 3.64 -18.11
N ASP A 186 35.90 3.65 -18.82
CA ASP A 186 35.07 4.83 -19.03
C ASP A 186 34.39 5.32 -17.74
N LYS A 187 33.76 6.50 -17.84
CA LYS A 187 32.96 7.06 -16.74
C LYS A 187 31.77 6.14 -16.47
N ILE A 188 31.55 5.83 -15.19
CA ILE A 188 30.32 5.21 -14.72
C ILE A 188 29.38 6.30 -14.21
N TYR A 189 28.26 6.50 -14.90
CA TYR A 189 27.24 7.48 -14.56
C TYR A 189 26.41 7.05 -13.35
N GLY A 190 26.04 7.99 -12.49
CA GLY A 190 25.31 7.71 -11.25
C GLY A 190 24.03 8.51 -11.11
N TYR A 191 22.93 7.85 -10.77
CA TYR A 191 21.63 8.50 -10.59
C TYR A 191 21.08 8.25 -9.19
N ILE A 192 20.69 9.33 -8.51
CA ILE A 192 20.12 9.28 -7.17
C ILE A 192 18.61 9.51 -7.22
N TYR A 193 17.85 8.70 -6.49
CA TYR A 193 16.41 8.85 -6.41
C TYR A 193 15.89 8.53 -5.01
N GLY A 194 14.76 9.12 -4.66
CA GLY A 194 14.20 9.00 -3.32
C GLY A 194 12.96 9.85 -3.17
N GLY A 195 12.01 9.36 -2.36
CA GLY A 195 10.76 10.07 -2.14
C GLY A 195 10.43 10.33 -0.69
N SER A 196 9.51 11.27 -0.45
CA SER A 196 9.19 11.73 0.91
C SER A 196 10.45 12.22 1.64
N GLY A 197 10.81 11.67 2.80
CA GLY A 197 12.08 12.00 3.46
C GLY A 197 13.32 11.73 2.60
N GLY A 198 13.26 10.76 1.68
CA GLY A 198 14.30 10.49 0.70
C GLY A 198 14.45 11.61 -0.33
N SER A 199 13.36 12.29 -0.72
CA SER A 199 13.45 13.42 -1.64
C SER A 199 14.23 14.58 -1.03
N MET A 200 14.18 14.77 0.29
CA MET A 200 15.00 15.77 0.98
C MET A 200 16.51 15.43 0.87
N GLN A 201 16.88 14.15 0.93
CA GLN A 201 18.26 13.74 0.67
C GLN A 201 18.64 14.01 -0.79
N VAL A 202 17.74 13.72 -1.74
CA VAL A 202 17.95 14.04 -3.17
C VAL A 202 18.15 15.55 -3.37
N VAL A 203 17.34 16.42 -2.74
CA VAL A 203 17.56 17.88 -2.75
C VAL A 203 18.94 18.25 -2.18
N GLY A 204 19.37 17.55 -1.13
CA GLY A 204 20.74 17.62 -0.61
C GLY A 204 21.82 17.34 -1.66
N ALA A 205 21.59 16.38 -2.55
CA ALA A 205 22.48 16.05 -3.66
C ALA A 205 22.44 17.14 -4.74
N MET A 206 21.22 17.56 -5.12
CA MET A 206 20.98 18.52 -6.20
C MET A 206 21.60 19.89 -5.91
N GLU A 207 21.51 20.38 -4.67
CA GLU A 207 21.94 21.73 -4.29
C GLU A 207 23.28 21.77 -3.53
N THR A 208 24.04 20.68 -3.52
CA THR A 208 25.22 20.61 -2.66
C THR A 208 26.28 21.65 -3.04
N THR A 209 26.62 22.51 -2.09
CA THR A 209 27.75 23.45 -2.19
C THR A 209 29.06 22.81 -1.74
N ASN A 210 29.00 21.59 -1.20
CA ASN A 210 30.18 20.83 -0.83
C ASN A 210 30.84 20.27 -2.10
N THR A 211 31.97 20.87 -2.49
CA THR A 211 32.74 20.46 -3.67
C THR A 211 33.17 18.99 -3.66
N LYS A 212 33.21 18.34 -2.48
CA LYS A 212 33.48 16.90 -2.33
C LYS A 212 32.31 16.01 -2.73
N LEU A 213 31.08 16.53 -2.66
CA LEU A 213 29.85 15.84 -3.05
C LEU A 213 29.43 16.15 -4.49
N GLN A 214 30.03 17.19 -5.09
CA GLN A 214 29.85 17.50 -6.50
C GLN A 214 30.39 16.35 -7.36
N ASN A 215 29.67 16.00 -8.42
CA ASN A 215 29.99 14.91 -9.36
C ASN A 215 29.90 13.49 -8.77
N ILE A 216 29.31 13.31 -7.59
CA ILE A 216 28.99 11.96 -7.08
C ILE A 216 27.80 11.36 -7.80
N TRP A 217 26.84 12.17 -8.21
CA TRP A 217 25.73 11.77 -9.08
C TRP A 217 25.65 12.75 -10.25
N ASP A 218 25.19 12.25 -11.38
CA ASP A 218 25.11 12.95 -12.66
C ASP A 218 23.66 13.39 -12.98
N GLY A 219 22.67 12.77 -12.33
CA GLY A 219 21.28 13.20 -12.38
C GLY A 219 20.48 12.74 -11.15
N ALA A 220 19.32 13.37 -10.93
CA ALA A 220 18.45 13.09 -9.80
C ALA A 220 16.96 12.90 -10.17
N VAL A 221 16.29 11.99 -9.46
CA VAL A 221 14.84 11.79 -9.52
C VAL A 221 14.21 11.89 -8.12
N PRO A 222 13.92 13.10 -7.62
CA PRO A 222 13.09 13.25 -6.44
C PRO A 222 11.65 12.90 -6.79
N TYR A 223 10.97 12.09 -5.98
CA TYR A 223 9.55 11.78 -6.17
C TYR A 223 8.76 12.03 -4.90
N ILE A 224 7.50 12.47 -5.01
CA ILE A 224 6.70 12.86 -3.83
C ILE A 224 7.51 13.83 -2.97
N THR A 225 7.78 14.99 -3.56
CA THR A 225 8.79 15.91 -3.04
C THR A 225 8.32 16.54 -1.74
N ALA A 226 9.13 16.38 -0.70
CA ALA A 226 8.94 17.04 0.58
C ALA A 226 9.75 18.34 0.67
N SER A 227 9.18 19.31 1.36
CA SER A 227 9.74 20.62 1.67
C SER A 227 9.90 20.80 3.19
N PRO A 228 10.60 21.86 3.62
CA PRO A 228 10.67 22.25 5.03
C PRO A 228 9.33 22.41 5.78
N VAL A 229 8.21 22.63 5.08
CA VAL A 229 6.88 22.75 5.70
C VAL A 229 6.10 21.42 5.74
N SER A 230 6.50 20.41 4.96
CA SER A 230 5.75 19.13 4.87
C SER A 230 5.65 18.39 6.21
N LEU A 231 6.56 18.65 7.15
CA LEU A 231 6.50 18.07 8.50
C LEU A 231 5.27 18.54 9.30
N GLY A 232 4.63 19.65 8.90
CA GLY A 232 3.37 20.13 9.45
C GLY A 232 2.11 19.48 8.87
N ASN A 233 2.20 18.74 7.76
CA ASN A 233 1.04 18.20 7.04
C ASN A 233 0.17 17.27 7.90
N PHE A 234 0.80 16.51 8.79
CA PHE A 234 0.11 15.67 9.77
C PHE A 234 -0.83 16.49 10.69
N ASN A 235 -0.37 17.66 11.15
CA ASN A 235 -1.14 18.55 12.01
C ASN A 235 -2.30 19.19 11.23
N ILE A 236 -2.07 19.60 9.99
CA ILE A 236 -3.10 20.17 9.09
C ILE A 236 -4.23 19.15 8.87
N ARG A 237 -3.90 17.87 8.70
CA ARG A 237 -4.89 16.78 8.56
C ARG A 237 -5.68 16.53 9.83
N LEU A 238 -5.04 16.60 11.00
CA LEU A 238 -5.73 16.49 12.28
C LEU A 238 -6.58 17.72 12.62
N PHE A 239 -6.16 18.90 12.15
CA PHE A 239 -6.96 20.11 12.21
C PHE A 239 -8.24 19.96 11.40
N ALA A 240 -8.13 19.46 10.16
CA ALA A 240 -9.30 19.09 9.36
C ALA A 240 -10.17 18.06 10.08
N ARG A 241 -9.58 17.00 10.66
CA ARG A 241 -10.33 15.96 11.39
C ARG A 241 -11.12 16.50 12.56
N ALA A 242 -10.54 17.40 13.35
CA ALA A 242 -11.19 17.96 14.54
C ALA A 242 -12.52 18.66 14.24
N VAL A 243 -12.74 19.07 12.98
CA VAL A 243 -13.91 19.83 12.53
C VAL A 243 -14.76 19.04 11.52
N LEU A 244 -14.12 18.36 10.56
CA LEU A 244 -14.78 17.85 9.36
C LEU A 244 -15.02 16.33 9.37
N GLU A 245 -14.61 15.59 10.40
CA GLU A 245 -14.76 14.12 10.46
C GLU A 245 -16.21 13.65 10.20
N GLU A 246 -17.21 14.36 10.75
CA GLU A 246 -18.62 14.02 10.56
C GLU A 246 -19.15 14.36 9.15
N LYS A 247 -18.57 15.37 8.49
CA LYS A 247 -18.97 15.83 7.15
C LYS A 247 -18.17 15.17 6.03
N ALA A 248 -17.10 14.45 6.37
CA ALA A 248 -16.20 13.84 5.42
C ALA A 248 -16.89 12.94 4.36
N PRO A 249 -17.97 12.17 4.68
CA PRO A 249 -18.72 11.44 3.65
C PRO A 249 -19.42 12.34 2.62
N LEU A 250 -19.89 13.52 3.03
CA LEU A 250 -20.54 14.49 2.13
C LEU A 250 -19.50 15.20 1.26
N ILE A 251 -18.36 15.58 1.84
CA ILE A 251 -17.22 16.13 1.09
C ILE A 251 -16.75 15.12 0.05
N LYS A 252 -16.59 13.84 0.44
CA LYS A 252 -16.27 12.74 -0.48
C LYS A 252 -17.27 12.68 -1.63
N ASP A 253 -18.58 12.71 -1.37
CA ASP A 253 -19.57 12.63 -2.43
C ASP A 253 -19.48 13.80 -3.42
N ALA A 254 -19.24 15.01 -2.91
CA ALA A 254 -19.09 16.21 -3.72
C ALA A 254 -17.88 16.15 -4.67
N VAL A 255 -16.73 15.65 -4.18
CA VAL A 255 -15.47 15.61 -4.95
C VAL A 255 -15.27 14.33 -5.78
N SER A 256 -16.06 13.29 -5.53
CA SER A 256 -15.98 12.05 -6.31
C SER A 256 -16.49 12.25 -7.74
N PRO A 257 -16.10 11.39 -8.71
CA PRO A 257 -16.59 11.46 -10.09
C PRO A 257 -18.13 11.58 -10.15
N GLY A 258 -18.65 12.49 -10.97
CA GLY A 258 -20.10 12.74 -11.10
C GLY A 258 -20.78 13.37 -9.86
N GLY A 259 -20.00 13.86 -8.89
CA GLY A 259 -20.45 14.67 -7.76
C GLY A 259 -20.77 16.12 -8.15
N SER A 260 -21.07 16.97 -7.17
CA SER A 260 -21.38 18.39 -7.40
C SER A 260 -20.16 19.21 -7.85
N GLY A 261 -18.94 18.76 -7.52
CA GLY A 261 -17.71 19.54 -7.69
C GLY A 261 -17.54 20.65 -6.65
N ASP A 262 -18.57 20.96 -5.86
CA ASP A 262 -18.54 21.96 -4.79
C ASP A 262 -18.72 21.28 -3.42
N PRO A 263 -17.62 21.04 -2.67
CA PRO A 263 -17.67 20.48 -1.33
C PRO A 263 -18.10 21.49 -0.26
N TYR A 264 -18.18 22.78 -0.56
CA TYR A 264 -18.54 23.81 0.42
C TYR A 264 -20.06 23.93 0.61
N ALA A 265 -20.85 23.60 -0.43
CA ALA A 265 -22.31 23.65 -0.40
C ALA A 265 -22.98 22.79 0.71
N VAL A 266 -22.25 21.81 1.27
CA VAL A 266 -22.75 20.89 2.30
C VAL A 266 -22.28 21.24 3.72
N LEU A 267 -21.53 22.33 3.86
CA LEU A 267 -20.85 22.74 5.09
C LEU A 267 -21.45 24.03 5.65
N ASN A 268 -21.40 24.20 6.97
CA ASN A 268 -21.66 25.50 7.59
C ASN A 268 -20.45 26.46 7.42
N ASP A 269 -20.58 27.68 7.92
CA ASP A 269 -19.54 28.71 7.77
C ASP A 269 -18.18 28.29 8.39
N MET A 270 -18.18 27.78 9.62
CA MET A 270 -16.95 27.31 10.31
C MET A 270 -16.32 26.12 9.59
N GLU A 271 -17.12 25.13 9.20
CA GLU A 271 -16.66 23.95 8.46
C GLU A 271 -16.08 24.36 7.09
N SER A 272 -16.73 25.29 6.40
CA SER A 272 -16.27 25.84 5.13
C SER A 272 -14.96 26.60 5.26
N GLU A 273 -14.81 27.41 6.32
CA GLU A 273 -13.59 28.14 6.64
C GLU A 273 -12.42 27.17 6.86
N VAL A 274 -12.62 26.11 7.66
CA VAL A 274 -11.59 25.12 7.94
C VAL A 274 -11.23 24.31 6.70
N LEU A 275 -12.21 23.87 5.90
CA LEU A 275 -11.92 23.19 4.64
C LEU A 275 -11.12 24.09 3.70
N ARG A 276 -11.49 25.38 3.59
CA ARG A 276 -10.80 26.34 2.73
C ARG A 276 -9.37 26.60 3.20
N GLU A 277 -9.14 26.71 4.50
CA GLU A 277 -7.79 26.90 5.07
C GLU A 277 -6.88 25.72 4.75
N VAL A 278 -7.30 24.49 5.06
CA VAL A 278 -6.46 23.31 4.79
C VAL A 278 -6.24 23.09 3.29
N THR A 279 -7.22 23.45 2.46
CA THR A 279 -7.12 23.44 0.99
C THR A 279 -6.06 24.43 0.52
N LYS A 280 -6.09 25.68 1.00
CA LYS A 280 -5.10 26.71 0.67
C LYS A 280 -3.70 26.37 1.16
N LEU A 281 -3.58 25.65 2.27
CA LEU A 281 -2.31 25.08 2.75
C LEU A 281 -1.76 23.95 1.87
N GLY A 282 -2.53 23.47 0.88
CA GLY A 282 -2.11 22.47 -0.10
C GLY A 282 -2.73 21.09 0.07
N LEU A 283 -3.64 20.89 1.03
CA LEU A 283 -4.33 19.60 1.17
C LEU A 283 -5.24 19.36 -0.06
N PRO A 284 -5.05 18.27 -0.83
CA PRO A 284 -5.80 18.10 -2.08
C PRO A 284 -7.28 17.82 -1.82
N LEU A 285 -8.17 18.57 -2.48
CA LEU A 285 -9.62 18.34 -2.41
C LEU A 285 -10.00 16.93 -2.90
N GLN A 286 -9.37 16.46 -3.97
CA GLN A 286 -9.64 15.12 -4.50
C GLN A 286 -9.26 14.01 -3.51
N ALA A 287 -8.26 14.24 -2.64
CA ALA A 287 -7.84 13.24 -1.65
C ALA A 287 -8.92 12.96 -0.59
N TRP A 288 -9.95 13.79 -0.46
CA TRP A 288 -11.12 13.52 0.40
C TRP A 288 -11.94 12.32 -0.05
N GLU A 289 -11.77 11.85 -1.29
CA GLU A 289 -12.25 10.53 -1.68
C GLU A 289 -11.73 9.43 -0.72
N ASN A 290 -10.54 9.64 -0.12
CA ASN A 290 -9.91 8.80 0.92
C ASN A 290 -9.93 9.48 2.29
N TYR A 291 -11.02 10.11 2.69
CA TYR A 291 -11.05 10.80 3.97
C TYR A 291 -10.63 9.92 5.16
N GLU A 292 -10.80 8.60 5.12
CA GLU A 292 -10.31 7.72 6.19
C GLU A 292 -8.77 7.72 6.31
N TYR A 293 -8.05 7.82 5.19
CA TYR A 293 -6.61 8.04 5.21
C TYR A 293 -6.27 9.52 5.45
N LEU A 294 -6.92 10.38 4.68
CA LEU A 294 -7.23 11.79 4.95
C LEU A 294 -6.94 12.20 6.39
N LEU A 295 -7.88 11.74 7.21
CA LEU A 295 -8.08 12.10 8.60
C LEU A 295 -7.47 11.06 9.53
N LEU A 296 -6.57 10.20 9.04
CA LEU A 296 -5.81 9.24 9.84
C LEU A 296 -6.70 8.23 10.61
N MET A 297 -7.93 8.00 10.14
CA MET A 297 -8.90 7.08 10.74
C MET A 297 -8.51 5.62 10.55
N ASN A 298 -7.73 5.33 9.50
CA ASN A 298 -7.21 3.99 9.22
C ASN A 298 -6.28 3.44 10.32
N ASN A 299 -5.54 4.33 11.00
CA ASN A 299 -4.60 3.99 12.06
C ASN A 299 -5.12 4.39 13.46
N HIS A 300 -5.99 5.41 13.53
CA HIS A 300 -6.50 5.97 14.79
C HIS A 300 -8.02 5.94 14.85
N LYS A 301 -8.56 5.17 15.79
CA LYS A 301 -10.01 4.99 15.96
C LYS A 301 -10.72 6.24 16.48
N THR A 302 -10.00 7.11 17.17
CA THR A 302 -10.55 8.33 17.76
C THR A 302 -9.59 9.49 17.50
N LEU A 303 -10.11 10.72 17.52
CA LEU A 303 -9.29 11.92 17.45
C LEU A 303 -8.25 11.95 18.59
N GLN A 304 -8.62 11.55 19.80
CA GLN A 304 -7.70 11.45 20.94
C GLN A 304 -6.51 10.51 20.67
N ASP A 305 -6.76 9.36 20.05
CA ASP A 305 -5.70 8.41 19.70
C ASP A 305 -4.74 8.99 18.64
N ALA A 306 -5.24 9.88 17.78
CA ALA A 306 -4.45 10.51 16.73
C ALA A 306 -3.63 11.70 17.28
N LEU A 307 -4.22 12.47 18.19
CA LEU A 307 -3.57 13.61 18.85
C LEU A 307 -2.42 13.18 19.77
N ALA A 308 -2.48 11.97 20.34
CA ALA A 308 -1.37 11.41 21.11
C ALA A 308 -0.09 11.25 20.27
N ASP A 309 -0.22 11.07 18.96
CA ASP A 309 0.90 10.96 18.02
C ASP A 309 1.42 12.34 17.56
N ALA A 310 0.66 13.42 17.80
CA ALA A 310 1.07 14.81 17.58
C ALA A 310 1.88 15.40 18.76
N GLU A 311 2.13 14.63 19.82
CA GLU A 311 2.80 15.10 21.05
C GLU A 311 4.31 15.38 20.82
N GLY A 312 4.79 16.52 21.33
CA GLY A 312 6.23 16.85 21.40
C GLY A 312 6.82 17.62 20.22
N ILE A 313 5.99 18.08 19.27
CA ILE A 313 6.40 18.92 18.13
C ILE A 313 6.66 20.37 18.56
N THR A 314 5.84 20.88 19.47
CA THR A 314 5.89 22.26 19.96
C THR A 314 6.52 22.33 21.35
N THR A 315 6.86 23.53 21.80
CA THR A 315 7.39 23.74 23.14
C THR A 315 6.26 23.88 24.16
N ASN A 316 6.52 23.48 25.41
CA ASN A 316 5.59 23.73 26.52
C ASN A 316 5.17 25.22 26.63
N SER A 317 6.04 26.14 26.21
CA SER A 317 5.74 27.57 26.19
C SER A 317 4.69 27.95 25.14
N TYR A 318 4.64 27.30 23.98
CA TYR A 318 3.59 27.55 22.98
C TYR A 318 2.24 27.06 23.50
N ASN A 319 2.18 25.83 24.03
CA ASN A 319 0.94 25.25 24.50
C ASN A 319 0.31 26.09 25.62
N GLU A 320 1.12 26.63 26.53
CA GLU A 320 0.66 27.54 27.58
C GLU A 320 0.05 28.82 26.99
N LYS A 321 0.77 29.49 26.09
CA LYS A 321 0.29 30.71 25.40
C LYS A 321 -0.99 30.47 24.61
N PHE A 322 -1.07 29.36 23.89
CA PHE A 322 -2.22 29.00 23.07
C PHE A 322 -3.54 29.06 23.84
N TRP A 323 -3.52 28.65 25.12
CA TRP A 323 -4.70 28.61 25.97
C TRP A 323 -4.89 29.86 26.85
N THR A 324 -3.93 30.79 26.90
CA THR A 324 -3.91 31.88 27.90
C THR A 324 -3.73 33.29 27.33
N GLU A 325 -3.06 33.44 26.18
CA GLU A 325 -2.78 34.76 25.58
C GLU A 325 -3.77 35.09 24.44
N PRO A 326 -4.15 36.37 24.24
CA PRO A 326 -4.91 36.80 23.07
C PRO A 326 -4.19 36.52 21.75
N GLY A 327 -4.94 36.33 20.66
CA GLY A 327 -4.39 36.09 19.32
C GLY A 327 -4.09 34.62 19.00
N TYR A 328 -4.43 33.71 19.91
CA TYR A 328 -4.38 32.26 19.72
C TYR A 328 -5.79 31.65 19.66
N LEU A 329 -5.96 30.59 18.87
CA LEU A 329 -7.26 29.94 18.68
C LEU A 329 -7.89 29.46 20.01
N GLY A 330 -7.07 29.08 20.99
CA GLY A 330 -7.56 28.65 22.32
C GLY A 330 -8.27 29.76 23.11
N THR A 331 -7.97 31.04 22.86
CA THR A 331 -8.59 32.21 23.54
C THR A 331 -9.52 33.02 22.63
N GLU A 332 -9.50 32.74 21.33
CA GLU A 332 -10.32 33.42 20.31
C GLU A 332 -11.83 33.26 20.58
N ASP A 333 -12.60 34.35 20.41
CA ASP A 333 -14.07 34.34 20.53
C ASP A 333 -14.78 34.04 19.19
N SER A 334 -14.33 32.97 18.52
CA SER A 334 -14.96 32.43 17.32
C SER A 334 -15.68 31.11 17.61
N GLU A 335 -16.48 30.64 16.65
CA GLU A 335 -17.10 29.32 16.74
C GLU A 335 -16.04 28.21 16.84
N LEU A 336 -14.97 28.33 16.05
CA LEU A 336 -13.84 27.40 16.08
C LEU A 336 -13.09 27.43 17.41
N GLY A 337 -12.82 28.62 17.96
CA GLY A 337 -12.20 28.74 19.29
C GLY A 337 -13.07 28.12 20.40
N ARG A 338 -14.39 28.31 20.34
CA ARG A 338 -15.34 27.65 21.26
C ARG A 338 -15.36 26.13 21.09
N LEU A 339 -15.26 25.62 19.87
CA LEU A 339 -15.14 24.18 19.60
C LEU A 339 -13.86 23.60 20.24
N PHE A 340 -12.70 24.25 20.06
CA PHE A 340 -11.43 23.78 20.63
C PHE A 340 -11.46 23.75 22.16
N ARG A 341 -12.05 24.79 22.80
CA ARG A 341 -12.27 24.80 24.26
C ARG A 341 -13.22 23.68 24.70
N LYS A 342 -14.29 23.42 23.95
CA LYS A 342 -15.23 22.31 24.24
C LYS A 342 -14.55 20.95 24.13
N LEU A 343 -13.72 20.72 23.12
CA LEU A 343 -12.95 19.49 22.95
C LEU A 343 -12.01 19.27 24.15
N ARG A 344 -11.25 20.30 24.53
CA ARG A 344 -10.39 20.29 25.73
C ARG A 344 -11.18 19.94 26.99
N ASP A 345 -12.30 20.61 27.22
CA ASP A 345 -13.14 20.43 28.42
C ASP A 345 -13.81 19.04 28.45
N SER A 346 -13.92 18.37 27.29
CA SER A 346 -14.40 16.99 27.15
C SER A 346 -13.32 15.94 27.48
N GLY A 347 -12.11 16.37 27.87
CA GLY A 347 -10.99 15.49 28.25
C GLY A 347 -10.06 15.12 27.10
N ILE A 348 -10.16 15.79 25.95
CA ILE A 348 -9.19 15.64 24.86
C ILE A 348 -7.87 16.30 25.25
N ASN A 349 -6.74 15.71 24.86
CA ASN A 349 -5.42 16.22 25.19
C ASN A 349 -5.24 17.66 24.67
N GLN A 350 -5.07 18.62 25.60
CA GLN A 350 -4.90 20.04 25.29
C GLN A 350 -3.62 20.35 24.51
N ASP A 351 -2.53 19.59 24.72
CA ASP A 351 -1.27 19.77 24.01
C ASP A 351 -1.40 19.30 22.56
N GLY A 352 -2.13 18.21 22.33
CA GLY A 352 -2.46 17.76 20.98
C GLY A 352 -3.32 18.78 20.25
N LEU A 353 -4.34 19.33 20.92
CA LEU A 353 -5.23 20.35 20.35
C LEU A 353 -4.51 21.65 20.00
N SER A 354 -3.56 22.12 20.81
CA SER A 354 -2.76 23.28 20.42
C SER A 354 -1.86 22.96 19.22
N ASN A 355 -1.26 21.77 19.16
CA ASN A 355 -0.32 21.40 18.09
C ASN A 355 -0.94 21.32 16.71
N ILE A 356 -2.21 20.92 16.60
CA ILE A 356 -2.90 20.84 15.30
C ILE A 356 -3.21 22.22 14.71
N ALA A 357 -3.20 23.28 15.52
CA ALA A 357 -3.38 24.66 15.06
C ALA A 357 -2.03 25.40 14.88
N TYR A 358 -0.90 24.69 15.01
CA TYR A 358 0.43 25.28 15.05
C TYR A 358 0.79 26.06 13.78
N HIS A 359 0.30 25.64 12.61
CA HIS A 359 0.53 26.33 11.33
C HIS A 359 0.06 27.78 11.33
N ARG A 360 -0.96 28.14 12.13
CA ARG A 360 -1.37 29.54 12.25
C ARG A 360 -0.33 30.42 12.95
N HIS A 361 0.52 29.84 13.80
CA HIS A 361 1.35 30.56 14.78
C HIS A 361 2.85 30.52 14.49
N ILE A 362 3.21 30.14 13.27
CA ILE A 362 4.58 30.06 12.77
C ILE A 362 4.73 30.77 11.43
N ASP A 363 5.90 31.37 11.23
CA ASP A 363 6.37 31.77 9.91
C ASP A 363 7.40 30.73 9.44
N PRO A 364 7.19 30.06 8.29
CA PRO A 364 8.16 29.11 7.76
C PRO A 364 9.52 29.76 7.42
N GLY A 365 9.60 31.10 7.36
CA GLY A 365 10.85 31.84 7.15
C GLY A 365 11.38 31.79 5.70
N MET A 366 10.58 31.22 4.80
CA MET A 366 10.79 31.20 3.36
C MET A 366 9.47 31.54 2.68
N THR A 367 9.53 32.11 1.47
CA THR A 367 8.33 32.40 0.69
C THR A 367 7.70 31.10 0.22
N TYR A 368 6.49 30.82 0.69
CA TYR A 368 5.64 29.68 0.32
C TYR A 368 4.25 30.24 -0.01
N HIS A 369 3.86 30.22 -1.28
CA HIS A 369 2.59 30.82 -1.72
C HIS A 369 1.36 30.21 -1.00
N THR A 370 1.44 28.94 -0.58
CA THR A 370 0.38 28.26 0.18
C THR A 370 0.18 28.84 1.59
N TRP A 371 1.13 29.60 2.12
CA TRP A 371 1.07 30.23 3.45
C TRP A 371 0.67 31.70 3.42
N ASP A 372 0.68 32.35 2.25
CA ASP A 372 0.43 33.78 2.13
C ASP A 372 -0.99 34.18 2.57
N HIS A 373 -1.96 33.25 2.47
CA HIS A 373 -3.33 33.48 2.95
C HIS A 373 -3.45 33.66 4.48
N LEU A 374 -2.40 33.36 5.24
CA LEU A 374 -2.33 33.58 6.69
C LEU A 374 -1.76 34.97 7.04
N LYS A 375 -1.48 35.80 6.04
CA LYS A 375 -0.89 37.13 6.14
C LYS A 375 -1.76 38.17 5.45
N ASP A 376 -1.68 39.42 5.89
CA ASP A 376 -2.28 40.56 5.19
C ASP A 376 -1.50 40.96 3.94
N ALA A 377 -1.98 41.99 3.23
CA ALA A 377 -1.38 42.48 1.99
C ALA A 377 0.05 43.04 2.20
N GLU A 378 0.37 43.46 3.42
CA GLU A 378 1.68 43.94 3.84
C GLU A 378 2.60 42.79 4.31
N GLY A 379 2.11 41.54 4.34
CA GLY A 379 2.84 40.36 4.77
C GLY A 379 2.84 40.15 6.29
N THR A 380 2.03 40.88 7.05
CA THR A 380 1.88 40.74 8.50
C THR A 380 1.00 39.53 8.81
N PRO A 381 1.44 38.57 9.65
CA PRO A 381 0.60 37.44 10.04
C PRO A 381 -0.67 37.87 10.78
N TYR A 382 -1.81 37.27 10.44
CA TYR A 382 -3.09 37.53 11.12
C TYR A 382 -3.12 37.00 12.56
N TYR A 383 -2.35 35.95 12.84
CA TYR A 383 -2.34 35.26 14.14
C TYR A 383 -1.06 35.56 14.92
N ALA A 384 -1.13 35.49 16.24
CA ALA A 384 0.02 35.67 17.12
C ALA A 384 1.14 34.65 16.78
N GLN A 385 2.38 35.12 16.68
CA GLN A 385 3.54 34.30 16.31
C GLN A 385 4.39 33.96 17.54
N ILE A 386 4.93 32.75 17.60
CA ILE A 386 5.71 32.26 18.75
C ILE A 386 7.16 32.78 18.80
N GLY A 387 7.68 33.31 17.68
CA GLY A 387 9.07 33.76 17.51
C GLY A 387 10.09 32.61 17.44
N GLY A 388 11.08 32.71 16.54
CA GLY A 388 12.14 31.69 16.35
C GLY A 388 12.02 30.89 15.04
N GLN A 389 13.03 30.07 14.73
CA GLN A 389 13.04 29.24 13.51
C GLN A 389 12.02 28.11 13.59
N HIS A 390 11.27 27.94 12.49
CA HIS A 390 10.37 26.80 12.29
C HIS A 390 11.12 25.47 12.45
N SER A 391 10.63 24.58 13.32
CA SER A 391 11.27 23.29 13.63
C SER A 391 11.41 22.38 12.40
N GLY A 392 10.54 22.56 11.40
CA GLY A 392 10.62 21.83 10.14
C GLY A 392 11.83 22.20 9.28
N VAL A 393 12.28 23.46 9.33
CA VAL A 393 13.47 23.94 8.58
C VAL A 393 14.74 23.27 9.09
N GLY A 394 14.92 23.23 10.42
CA GLY A 394 16.07 22.54 11.01
C GLY A 394 16.10 21.05 10.66
N THR A 395 14.94 20.41 10.63
CA THR A 395 14.84 18.98 10.32
C THR A 395 15.12 18.69 8.84
N ALA A 396 14.53 19.47 7.94
CA ALA A 396 14.79 19.36 6.51
C ALA A 396 16.26 19.64 6.18
N SER A 397 16.88 20.60 6.88
CA SER A 397 18.32 20.86 6.79
C SER A 397 19.15 19.65 7.25
N MET A 398 18.80 19.00 8.37
CA MET A 398 19.49 17.77 8.80
C MET A 398 19.34 16.62 7.81
N MET A 399 18.13 16.39 7.26
CA MET A 399 17.88 15.29 6.32
C MET A 399 18.59 15.50 4.99
N SER A 400 18.56 16.72 4.46
CA SER A 400 19.22 17.09 3.21
C SER A 400 20.74 17.26 3.34
N GLY A 401 21.29 17.19 4.55
CA GLY A 401 22.71 17.50 4.76
C GLY A 401 23.04 18.99 4.58
N GLY A 402 22.06 19.87 4.76
CA GLY A 402 22.24 21.33 4.79
C GLY A 402 21.73 22.06 3.54
N ALA A 403 20.87 21.46 2.72
CA ALA A 403 20.34 22.14 1.54
C ALA A 403 19.59 23.42 1.91
N SER A 404 19.72 24.44 1.05
CA SER A 404 19.05 25.73 1.22
C SER A 404 17.65 25.76 0.61
N TYR A 405 17.30 24.78 -0.24
CA TYR A 405 16.07 24.77 -1.04
C TYR A 405 15.96 26.01 -1.94
N SER A 406 17.09 26.40 -2.51
CA SER A 406 17.25 27.56 -3.37
C SER A 406 16.80 27.32 -4.81
N GLY A 407 16.66 26.06 -5.23
CA GLY A 407 16.46 25.68 -6.62
C GLY A 407 17.74 25.70 -7.46
N MET A 408 18.91 25.96 -6.84
CA MET A 408 20.21 25.98 -7.52
C MET A 408 20.71 24.55 -7.73
N ILE A 409 20.09 23.86 -8.69
CA ILE A 409 20.43 22.49 -9.04
C ILE A 409 21.75 22.41 -9.80
N GLY A 410 22.62 21.47 -9.42
CA GLY A 410 23.92 21.23 -10.06
C GLY A 410 23.93 20.07 -11.07
N MET A 411 22.76 19.55 -11.44
CA MET A 411 22.59 18.36 -12.29
C MET A 411 21.23 18.39 -12.99
N LYS A 412 21.03 17.48 -13.95
CA LYS A 412 19.73 17.28 -14.61
C LYS A 412 18.77 16.55 -13.68
N VAL A 413 17.50 16.97 -13.70
CA VAL A 413 16.48 16.48 -12.76
C VAL A 413 15.18 16.16 -13.48
N ILE A 414 14.60 15.00 -13.18
CA ILE A 414 13.20 14.69 -13.47
C ILE A 414 12.49 14.45 -12.14
N MET A 415 11.58 15.34 -11.76
CA MET A 415 10.78 15.23 -10.54
C MET A 415 9.46 14.52 -10.81
N ILE A 416 9.04 13.61 -9.93
CA ILE A 416 7.72 12.96 -10.00
C ILE A 416 6.85 13.45 -8.85
N GLN A 417 5.67 13.99 -9.13
CA GLN A 417 4.76 14.48 -8.10
C GLN A 417 3.38 13.84 -8.19
N ASN A 418 2.90 13.31 -7.06
CA ASN A 418 1.57 12.72 -6.96
C ASN A 418 0.56 13.77 -6.51
N LEU A 419 -0.59 13.86 -7.19
CA LEU A 419 -1.56 14.94 -6.97
C LEU A 419 -2.59 14.66 -5.86
N MET A 420 -2.74 13.41 -5.40
CA MET A 420 -3.63 13.06 -4.27
C MET A 420 -2.85 12.81 -2.97
N ASP A 421 -1.56 13.17 -2.94
CA ASP A 421 -0.71 12.95 -1.77
C ASP A 421 -1.10 13.88 -0.61
N VAL A 422 -1.23 13.30 0.59
CA VAL A 422 -1.64 13.98 1.82
C VAL A 422 -0.54 13.97 2.89
N ASP A 423 0.59 13.31 2.63
CA ASP A 423 1.74 13.29 3.55
C ASP A 423 2.79 14.29 3.08
N SER A 424 2.99 14.42 1.76
CA SER A 424 3.77 15.46 1.10
C SER A 424 2.88 16.16 0.08
N PHE A 425 2.42 17.37 0.38
CA PHE A 425 1.41 18.03 -0.43
C PHE A 425 1.95 18.33 -1.84
N PRO A 426 1.13 18.20 -2.89
CA PRO A 426 1.60 18.36 -4.27
C PRO A 426 2.24 19.73 -4.55
N THR A 427 1.80 20.76 -3.82
CA THR A 427 2.34 22.13 -3.89
C THR A 427 3.81 22.22 -3.48
N ASP A 428 4.35 21.26 -2.72
CA ASP A 428 5.77 21.22 -2.34
C ASP A 428 6.68 21.06 -3.58
N GLY A 429 6.30 20.19 -4.52
CA GLY A 429 7.02 19.99 -5.78
C GLY A 429 6.92 21.20 -6.72
N ASP A 430 5.73 21.79 -6.84
CA ASP A 430 5.54 23.01 -7.64
C ASP A 430 6.31 24.21 -7.07
N TRP A 431 6.27 24.40 -5.75
CA TRP A 431 7.08 25.41 -5.07
C TRP A 431 8.57 25.23 -5.37
N TYR A 432 9.09 24.00 -5.31
CA TYR A 432 10.50 23.77 -5.62
C TYR A 432 10.81 24.06 -7.10
N ARG A 433 9.92 23.68 -8.03
CA ARG A 433 10.05 24.05 -9.45
C ARG A 433 10.12 25.56 -9.64
N GLN A 434 9.29 26.34 -8.94
CA GLN A 434 9.33 27.80 -9.02
C GLN A 434 10.72 28.33 -8.61
N ARG A 435 11.33 27.77 -7.55
CA ARG A 435 12.70 28.11 -7.15
C ARG A 435 13.73 27.79 -8.23
N VAL A 436 13.63 26.62 -8.87
CA VAL A 436 14.53 26.26 -9.98
C VAL A 436 14.39 27.23 -11.15
N ARG A 437 13.15 27.65 -11.48
CA ARG A 437 12.88 28.66 -12.50
C ARG A 437 13.48 30.02 -12.14
N GLU A 438 13.38 30.45 -10.88
CA GLU A 438 13.99 31.71 -10.40
C GLU A 438 15.52 31.71 -10.56
N GLN A 439 16.17 30.53 -10.49
CA GLN A 439 17.60 30.39 -10.79
C GLN A 439 17.92 30.32 -12.30
N GLY A 440 16.90 30.30 -13.18
CA GLY A 440 17.08 30.18 -14.62
C GLY A 440 17.49 28.77 -15.08
N LEU A 441 17.21 27.74 -14.27
CA LEU A 441 17.66 26.36 -14.50
C LEU A 441 16.54 25.43 -15.02
N GLU A 442 15.43 25.99 -15.53
CA GLU A 442 14.29 25.20 -16.01
C GLU A 442 14.65 24.28 -17.21
N SER A 443 15.68 24.61 -17.99
CA SER A 443 16.15 23.75 -19.08
C SER A 443 16.64 22.39 -18.60
N ASP A 444 17.24 22.33 -17.41
CA ASP A 444 17.79 21.11 -16.78
C ASP A 444 16.83 20.43 -15.80
N PHE A 445 15.57 20.88 -15.77
CA PHE A 445 14.55 20.37 -14.87
C PHE A 445 13.30 19.93 -15.64
N ARG A 446 12.72 18.80 -15.21
CA ARG A 446 11.37 18.38 -15.58
C ARG A 446 10.58 18.07 -14.33
N ILE A 447 9.27 18.31 -14.37
CA ILE A 447 8.32 17.75 -13.39
C ILE A 447 7.24 16.98 -14.13
N TRP A 448 7.00 15.74 -13.77
CA TRP A 448 5.87 14.94 -14.24
C TRP A 448 4.92 14.69 -13.08
N VAL A 449 3.64 14.97 -13.30
CA VAL A 449 2.60 14.80 -12.28
C VAL A 449 1.77 13.56 -12.56
N ASN A 450 1.44 12.82 -11.51
CA ASN A 450 0.55 11.66 -11.59
C ASN A 450 -0.80 12.02 -10.96
N GLN A 451 -1.84 12.00 -11.78
CA GLN A 451 -3.22 11.98 -11.32
C GLN A 451 -3.55 10.62 -10.71
N TYR A 452 -4.47 10.62 -9.74
CA TYR A 452 -4.92 9.41 -9.04
C TYR A 452 -3.79 8.62 -8.33
N ALA A 453 -2.73 9.29 -7.93
CA ALA A 453 -1.64 8.71 -7.14
C ALA A 453 -1.51 9.46 -5.80
N ASP A 454 -1.19 8.74 -4.72
CA ASP A 454 -0.91 9.31 -3.39
C ASP A 454 0.38 8.70 -2.78
N HIS A 455 0.60 8.92 -1.48
CA HIS A 455 1.75 8.39 -0.74
C HIS A 455 1.69 6.88 -0.45
N GLN A 456 0.50 6.27 -0.52
CA GLN A 456 0.20 4.95 0.07
C GLN A 456 0.66 3.77 -0.75
N GLU A 457 1.05 3.97 -2.00
CA GLU A 457 1.71 2.92 -2.75
C GLU A 457 2.95 2.37 -2.01
N ASN A 458 3.51 3.16 -1.08
CA ASN A 458 4.63 2.79 -0.24
C ASN A 458 4.32 2.10 1.11
N LYS A 459 3.05 1.87 1.49
CA LYS A 459 2.75 1.05 2.70
C LYS A 459 3.21 -0.42 2.55
N TYR A 460 3.62 -0.82 1.34
CA TYR A 460 4.07 -2.16 0.99
C TYR A 460 5.49 -2.23 0.41
N MET A 461 6.24 -1.12 0.35
CA MET A 461 7.63 -1.07 -0.15
C MET A 461 8.62 -0.51 0.88
N HIS A 462 8.52 -0.99 2.13
CA HIS A 462 9.73 -1.66 2.62
C HIS A 462 9.83 -2.92 1.78
N LEU A 463 10.78 -2.86 0.85
CA LEU A 463 10.99 -3.68 -0.34
C LEU A 463 11.32 -5.16 -0.07
N ASP A 464 10.69 -5.72 0.96
CA ASP A 464 10.69 -7.10 1.47
C ASP A 464 9.32 -7.80 1.24
N HIS A 465 8.39 -7.21 0.48
CA HIS A 465 7.04 -7.78 0.30
C HIS A 465 6.82 -8.35 -1.12
N PRO A 466 6.79 -9.68 -1.30
CA PRO A 466 6.65 -10.31 -2.61
C PRO A 466 5.16 -10.48 -2.96
N TYR A 467 4.46 -9.42 -3.40
CA TYR A 467 3.13 -9.55 -4.03
C TYR A 467 2.87 -8.45 -5.07
N PRO A 468 2.11 -8.76 -6.13
CA PRO A 468 1.79 -7.85 -7.24
C PRO A 468 0.81 -6.74 -6.87
N LEU A 469 0.76 -5.74 -7.75
CA LEU A 469 0.07 -4.43 -7.73
C LEU A 469 -1.46 -4.42 -7.58
N GLU A 470 -2.07 -5.50 -7.08
CA GLU A 470 -3.51 -5.76 -7.18
C GLU A 470 -4.36 -5.27 -5.99
N ASP A 471 -3.76 -4.72 -4.92
CA ASP A 471 -4.47 -4.24 -3.71
C ASP A 471 -4.34 -2.69 -3.53
N LEU A 472 -4.18 -1.93 -4.62
CA LEU A 472 -4.35 -0.46 -4.54
C LEU A 472 -5.78 -0.16 -4.09
N PRO A 473 -6.03 0.91 -3.30
CA PRO A 473 -7.39 1.42 -3.13
C PRO A 473 -8.05 1.51 -4.50
N GLU A 474 -9.34 1.20 -4.59
CA GLU A 474 -10.16 1.06 -5.81
C GLU A 474 -10.23 2.32 -6.69
N ARG A 475 -9.30 3.27 -6.57
CA ARG A 475 -9.29 4.60 -7.20
C ARG A 475 -7.91 5.23 -7.27
N LEU A 476 -6.86 4.49 -6.92
CA LEU A 476 -5.48 4.95 -7.10
C LEU A 476 -4.76 4.11 -8.16
N ILE A 477 -3.74 4.70 -8.78
CA ILE A 477 -2.83 4.06 -9.73
C ILE A 477 -1.46 3.82 -9.11
N ASN A 478 -0.71 2.91 -9.73
CA ASN A 478 0.71 2.73 -9.47
C ASN A 478 1.53 3.79 -10.21
N TYR A 479 2.33 4.57 -9.48
CA TYR A 479 3.24 5.57 -10.04
C TYR A 479 4.69 5.08 -10.20
N VAL A 480 5.01 3.84 -9.80
CA VAL A 480 6.34 3.23 -9.97
C VAL A 480 6.74 3.19 -11.44
N GLY A 481 5.81 2.90 -12.36
CA GLY A 481 6.11 2.95 -13.79
C GLY A 481 6.57 4.33 -14.27
N SER A 482 6.01 5.42 -13.72
CA SER A 482 6.47 6.79 -13.98
C SER A 482 7.89 7.04 -13.45
N LEU A 483 8.21 6.51 -12.27
CA LEU A 483 9.54 6.60 -11.65
C LEU A 483 10.59 5.84 -12.47
N GLU A 484 10.26 4.63 -12.93
CA GLU A 484 11.13 3.80 -13.76
C GLU A 484 11.43 4.46 -15.10
N GLN A 485 10.41 5.02 -15.75
CA GLN A 485 10.59 5.78 -16.97
C GLN A 485 11.45 7.02 -16.73
N ALA A 486 11.28 7.72 -15.60
CA ALA A 486 12.09 8.87 -15.26
C ALA A 486 13.57 8.53 -15.09
N LEU A 487 13.90 7.39 -14.46
CA LEU A 487 15.29 6.94 -14.35
C LEU A 487 15.91 6.66 -15.73
N ARG A 488 15.16 6.01 -16.63
CA ARG A 488 15.62 5.70 -18.00
C ARG A 488 15.81 6.98 -18.84
N ASP A 489 14.80 7.84 -18.85
CA ASP A 489 14.82 9.09 -19.60
C ASP A 489 15.89 10.04 -19.08
N LEU A 490 16.09 10.11 -17.75
CA LEU A 490 17.16 10.88 -17.15
C LEU A 490 18.54 10.33 -17.54
N SER A 491 18.71 8.99 -17.56
CA SER A 491 19.97 8.41 -17.99
C SER A 491 20.30 8.72 -19.45
N ALA A 492 19.33 8.58 -20.36
CA ALA A 492 19.52 8.95 -21.76
C ALA A 492 19.82 10.45 -21.93
N TRP A 493 19.18 11.31 -21.11
CA TRP A 493 19.41 12.75 -21.17
C TRP A 493 20.81 13.16 -20.73
N VAL A 494 21.32 12.52 -19.68
CA VAL A 494 22.64 12.80 -19.10
C VAL A 494 23.76 12.18 -19.95
N GLU A 495 23.56 10.96 -20.45
CA GLU A 495 24.59 10.19 -21.16
C GLU A 495 24.67 10.57 -22.64
N GLU A 496 23.51 10.75 -23.28
CA GLU A 496 23.40 10.83 -24.74
C GLU A 496 22.83 12.17 -25.22
N GLY A 497 22.36 13.02 -24.30
CA GLY A 497 21.71 14.30 -24.63
C GLY A 497 20.29 14.13 -25.19
N VAL A 498 19.69 12.95 -25.06
CA VAL A 498 18.30 12.69 -25.50
C VAL A 498 17.35 13.35 -24.51
N GLU A 499 16.71 14.44 -24.90
CA GLU A 499 15.82 15.17 -24.00
C GLU A 499 14.59 14.33 -23.61
N PRO A 500 14.23 14.33 -22.31
CA PRO A 500 13.01 13.69 -21.84
C PRO A 500 11.77 14.50 -22.27
N PRO A 501 10.57 13.88 -22.29
CA PRO A 501 9.31 14.60 -22.44
C PRO A 501 9.22 15.83 -21.54
N GLN A 502 8.57 16.87 -22.06
CA GLN A 502 8.41 18.14 -21.36
C GLN A 502 7.70 17.94 -20.01
N SER A 503 7.91 18.89 -19.10
CA SER A 503 7.18 18.93 -17.83
C SER A 503 5.69 18.85 -18.08
N SER A 504 4.94 18.19 -17.20
CA SER A 504 3.49 18.22 -17.24
C SER A 504 3.00 19.67 -17.16
N SER A 505 2.02 19.99 -18.00
CA SER A 505 1.32 21.27 -17.98
C SER A 505 0.19 21.22 -16.96
N TYR A 506 0.10 22.24 -16.13
CA TYR A 506 -0.94 22.40 -15.11
C TYR A 506 -1.03 23.86 -14.66
N GLU A 507 -2.20 24.24 -14.16
CA GLU A 507 -2.41 25.46 -13.39
C GLU A 507 -2.56 25.12 -11.90
N VAL A 508 -2.14 26.05 -11.02
CA VAL A 508 -2.39 25.94 -9.59
C VAL A 508 -3.35 27.06 -9.18
N VAL A 509 -4.59 26.70 -8.87
CA VAL A 509 -5.65 27.63 -8.46
C VAL A 509 -6.07 27.28 -7.04
N ASP A 510 -5.99 28.25 -6.11
CA ASP A 510 -6.25 28.01 -4.68
C ASP A 510 -5.47 26.81 -4.11
N SER A 511 -4.21 26.66 -4.53
CA SER A 511 -3.33 25.55 -4.16
C SER A 511 -3.78 24.17 -4.67
N GLN A 512 -4.71 24.13 -5.64
CA GLN A 512 -5.20 22.91 -6.28
C GLN A 512 -4.73 22.84 -7.74
N PHE A 513 -4.33 21.65 -8.18
CA PHE A 513 -3.80 21.42 -9.53
C PHE A 513 -4.94 21.18 -10.52
N VAL A 514 -4.93 21.95 -11.62
CA VAL A 514 -5.86 21.81 -12.75
C VAL A 514 -5.05 21.36 -13.97
N LEU A 515 -5.37 20.16 -14.46
CA LEU A 515 -4.71 19.55 -15.62
C LEU A 515 -5.51 19.82 -16.90
N PRO A 516 -4.85 20.00 -18.06
CA PRO A 516 -5.53 19.97 -19.35
C PRO A 516 -6.24 18.63 -19.59
N ASP A 517 -7.39 18.66 -20.25
CA ASP A 517 -8.23 17.48 -20.49
C ASP A 517 -7.66 16.53 -21.57
N ASP A 518 -6.78 17.00 -22.45
CA ASP A 518 -6.19 16.20 -23.53
C ASP A 518 -4.69 15.92 -23.30
N ALA A 519 -4.21 14.79 -23.81
CA ALA A 519 -2.83 14.36 -23.58
C ALA A 519 -1.78 15.23 -24.27
N ALA A 520 -2.12 15.84 -25.42
CA ALA A 520 -1.20 16.68 -26.18
C ALA A 520 -0.93 18.02 -25.48
N SER A 521 -1.91 18.55 -24.76
CA SER A 521 -1.77 19.75 -23.92
C SER A 521 -1.24 19.43 -22.52
N ARG A 522 -1.49 18.23 -22.00
CA ARG A 522 -1.06 17.81 -20.65
C ARG A 522 0.46 17.60 -20.54
N TRP A 523 1.12 17.21 -21.63
CA TRP A 523 2.55 16.86 -21.64
C TRP A 523 2.89 15.82 -20.57
N GLY A 524 4.14 15.75 -20.10
CA GLY A 524 4.61 14.67 -19.23
C GLY A 524 4.50 13.31 -19.92
N ILE A 525 4.24 12.26 -19.13
CA ILE A 525 4.22 10.87 -19.63
C ILE A 525 2.95 10.10 -19.29
N GLN A 526 2.10 10.61 -18.39
CA GLN A 526 0.94 9.87 -17.92
C GLN A 526 -0.17 9.88 -19.00
N PRO A 527 -0.74 8.71 -19.37
CA PRO A 527 -1.86 8.67 -20.30
C PRO A 527 -3.07 9.39 -19.72
N VAL A 528 -3.97 9.89 -20.55
CA VAL A 528 -5.23 10.53 -20.16
C VAL A 528 -6.39 9.58 -20.41
N VAL A 529 -7.29 9.42 -19.45
CA VAL A 529 -8.39 8.45 -19.50
C VAL A 529 -9.71 9.11 -19.13
N ASP A 530 -10.58 9.30 -20.11
CA ASP A 530 -11.92 9.82 -19.92
C ASP A 530 -12.96 8.71 -20.02
N LEU A 531 -13.51 8.31 -18.88
CA LEU A 531 -14.58 7.32 -18.81
C LEU A 531 -15.97 7.99 -18.77
N TYR A 532 -16.89 7.45 -19.55
CA TYR A 532 -18.30 7.81 -19.60
C TYR A 532 -19.20 6.59 -19.33
N ALA A 533 -20.28 6.80 -18.58
CA ALA A 533 -21.40 5.91 -18.37
C ALA A 533 -22.63 6.48 -19.10
N ASP A 534 -23.17 5.74 -20.06
CA ASP A 534 -24.25 6.19 -20.96
C ASP A 534 -24.00 7.58 -21.57
N GLY A 535 -22.73 7.84 -21.96
CA GLY A 535 -22.29 9.09 -22.59
C GLY A 535 -22.02 10.26 -21.65
N ALA A 536 -22.13 10.08 -20.32
CA ALA A 536 -21.86 11.12 -19.33
C ALA A 536 -20.95 10.64 -18.19
N LYS A 537 -20.38 11.56 -17.38
CA LYS A 537 -19.61 11.18 -16.17
C LYS A 537 -20.49 10.54 -15.08
N ARG A 538 -21.82 10.63 -15.21
CA ARG A 538 -22.81 10.07 -14.30
C ARG A 538 -24.00 9.48 -15.06
N ALA A 539 -24.44 8.29 -14.67
CA ALA A 539 -25.70 7.70 -15.10
C ALA A 539 -26.59 7.40 -13.87
N ASP A 540 -27.86 7.79 -13.95
CA ASP A 540 -28.90 7.46 -12.95
C ASP A 540 -29.87 6.46 -13.58
N ILE A 541 -29.88 5.23 -13.09
CA ILE A 541 -30.59 4.11 -13.71
C ILE A 541 -31.51 3.37 -12.73
N ALA A 542 -32.44 2.56 -13.25
CA ALA A 542 -33.19 1.63 -12.44
C ALA A 542 -32.40 0.32 -12.22
N ALA A 543 -32.68 -0.37 -11.11
CA ALA A 543 -32.06 -1.65 -10.84
C ALA A 543 -32.38 -2.69 -11.94
N GLY A 544 -31.35 -3.25 -12.54
CA GLY A 544 -31.46 -4.21 -13.65
C GLY A 544 -31.25 -3.62 -15.04
N ASP A 545 -31.12 -2.30 -15.16
CA ASP A 545 -30.75 -1.65 -16.42
C ASP A 545 -29.28 -1.96 -16.77
N THR A 546 -29.01 -2.01 -18.08
CA THR A 546 -27.64 -2.14 -18.61
C THR A 546 -27.07 -0.76 -18.86
N VAL A 547 -25.89 -0.48 -18.30
CA VAL A 547 -25.12 0.74 -18.56
C VAL A 547 -24.04 0.43 -19.58
N THR A 548 -23.91 1.31 -20.57
CA THR A 548 -22.80 1.29 -21.52
C THR A 548 -21.65 2.12 -20.95
N LEU A 549 -20.44 1.57 -21.01
CA LEU A 549 -19.23 2.23 -20.55
C LEU A 549 -18.28 2.41 -21.74
N GLU A 550 -17.79 3.62 -21.93
CA GLU A 550 -16.81 3.92 -22.97
C GLU A 550 -15.73 4.83 -22.39
N ALA A 551 -14.47 4.42 -22.56
CA ALA A 551 -13.32 5.21 -22.18
C ALA A 551 -12.57 5.70 -23.43
N ALA A 552 -12.36 7.01 -23.53
CA ALA A 552 -11.44 7.61 -24.47
C ALA A 552 -10.07 7.73 -23.80
N VAL A 553 -9.04 7.21 -24.45
CA VAL A 553 -7.69 7.11 -23.91
C VAL A 553 -6.70 7.77 -24.87
N GLN A 554 -5.87 8.65 -24.35
CA GLN A 554 -4.84 9.33 -25.12
C GLN A 554 -3.49 9.19 -24.41
N VAL A 555 -2.41 9.13 -25.17
CA VAL A 555 -1.04 9.09 -24.65
C VAL A 555 -0.35 10.40 -25.05
N PRO A 556 0.41 11.06 -24.16
CA PRO A 556 1.16 12.24 -24.55
C PRO A 556 2.05 11.98 -25.77
N PRO A 557 2.18 12.93 -26.71
CA PRO A 557 2.97 12.72 -27.92
C PRO A 557 4.41 12.28 -27.62
N GLY A 558 4.85 11.20 -28.28
CA GLY A 558 6.20 10.67 -28.13
C GLY A 558 6.45 9.86 -26.86
N THR A 559 5.42 9.53 -26.07
CA THR A 559 5.57 8.79 -24.80
C THR A 559 5.11 7.34 -24.84
N GLY A 560 5.06 6.77 -26.05
CA GLY A 560 4.77 5.36 -26.28
C GLY A 560 3.32 5.08 -26.62
N SER A 561 2.84 3.89 -26.26
CA SER A 561 1.51 3.41 -26.60
C SER A 561 0.86 2.64 -25.45
N ILE A 562 -0.47 2.50 -25.49
CA ILE A 562 -1.21 1.68 -24.52
C ILE A 562 -0.83 0.21 -24.70
N VAL A 563 -0.45 -0.44 -23.61
CA VAL A 563 -0.07 -1.86 -23.60
C VAL A 563 -1.03 -2.73 -22.79
N SER A 564 -1.91 -2.13 -22.00
CA SER A 564 -2.96 -2.86 -21.30
C SER A 564 -4.14 -1.97 -20.91
N ALA A 565 -5.34 -2.55 -20.91
CA ALA A 565 -6.53 -1.99 -20.29
C ALA A 565 -7.18 -3.04 -19.37
N LYS A 566 -7.74 -2.60 -18.24
CA LYS A 566 -8.44 -3.44 -17.27
C LYS A 566 -9.70 -2.77 -16.76
N TRP A 567 -10.82 -3.48 -16.75
CA TRP A 567 -12.08 -3.02 -16.17
C TRP A 567 -12.22 -3.44 -14.71
N ASP A 568 -12.65 -2.51 -13.87
CA ASP A 568 -13.45 -2.81 -12.69
C ASP A 568 -14.83 -2.16 -12.88
N LEU A 569 -15.78 -2.98 -13.29
CA LEU A 569 -17.12 -2.53 -13.66
C LEU A 569 -17.98 -2.09 -12.46
N TYR A 570 -17.59 -2.39 -11.23
CA TYR A 570 -18.40 -2.12 -10.05
C TYR A 570 -17.75 -1.15 -9.05
N GLY A 571 -16.47 -0.84 -9.23
CA GLY A 571 -15.70 -0.01 -8.32
C GLY A 571 -15.36 -0.74 -7.02
N ASP A 572 -15.14 -2.06 -7.07
CA ASP A 572 -14.81 -2.90 -5.91
C ASP A 572 -13.34 -3.36 -5.88
N GLY A 573 -12.51 -2.79 -6.77
CA GLY A 573 -11.08 -3.04 -6.92
C GLY A 573 -10.74 -4.29 -7.72
N ASN A 574 -11.73 -5.03 -8.22
CA ASN A 574 -11.50 -6.25 -8.99
C ASN A 574 -11.28 -5.95 -10.48
N PHE A 575 -10.05 -5.58 -10.83
CA PHE A 575 -9.65 -5.32 -12.21
C PHE A 575 -9.51 -6.61 -13.04
N VAL A 576 -10.11 -6.62 -14.23
CA VAL A 576 -10.05 -7.72 -15.19
C VAL A 576 -9.55 -7.19 -16.53
N ASP A 577 -8.56 -7.86 -17.12
CA ASP A 577 -8.02 -7.49 -18.43
C ASP A 577 -9.13 -7.42 -19.49
N THR A 578 -9.05 -6.44 -20.38
CA THR A 578 -10.01 -6.19 -21.45
C THR A 578 -9.32 -5.78 -22.74
N ASP A 579 -9.97 -6.08 -23.86
CA ASP A 579 -9.55 -5.59 -25.16
C ASP A 579 -9.85 -4.09 -25.31
N TYR A 580 -9.12 -3.47 -26.23
CA TYR A 580 -9.25 -2.07 -26.60
C TYR A 580 -9.01 -1.88 -28.10
N GLU A 581 -9.52 -0.78 -28.65
CA GLU A 581 -9.39 -0.43 -30.07
C GLU A 581 -8.46 0.77 -30.21
N THR A 582 -7.39 0.64 -30.99
CA THR A 582 -6.52 1.77 -31.36
C THR A 582 -7.04 2.44 -32.62
N LEU A 583 -7.30 3.74 -32.55
CA LEU A 583 -7.78 4.57 -33.64
C LEU A 583 -6.63 5.05 -34.55
N SER A 584 -6.99 5.60 -35.71
CA SER A 584 -6.03 6.05 -36.73
C SER A 584 -5.12 7.20 -36.26
N ASP A 585 -5.53 7.96 -35.25
CA ASP A 585 -4.73 9.03 -34.64
C ASP A 585 -3.88 8.54 -33.45
N GLY A 586 -3.88 7.24 -33.17
CA GLY A 586 -3.14 6.62 -32.06
C GLY A 586 -3.86 6.67 -30.70
N SER A 587 -5.00 7.35 -30.60
CA SER A 587 -5.86 7.26 -29.41
C SER A 587 -6.50 5.88 -29.29
N VAL A 588 -6.96 5.53 -28.10
CA VAL A 588 -7.51 4.22 -27.77
C VAL A 588 -8.93 4.36 -27.22
N ILE A 589 -9.84 3.49 -27.66
CA ILE A 589 -11.17 3.34 -27.07
C ILE A 589 -11.25 2.01 -26.31
N VAL A 590 -11.72 2.07 -25.07
CA VAL A 590 -12.06 0.87 -24.28
C VAL A 590 -13.57 0.84 -24.05
N ARG A 591 -14.23 -0.24 -24.47
CA ARG A 591 -15.68 -0.40 -24.30
C ARG A 591 -16.01 -1.47 -23.27
N GLY A 592 -17.08 -1.24 -22.52
CA GLY A 592 -17.59 -2.12 -21.50
C GLY A 592 -19.10 -1.98 -21.34
N SER A 593 -19.72 -2.92 -20.65
CA SER A 593 -21.10 -2.77 -20.19
C SER A 593 -21.31 -3.56 -18.90
N ALA A 594 -22.22 -3.08 -18.06
CA ALA A 594 -22.54 -3.72 -16.79
C ALA A 594 -24.02 -3.59 -16.45
N VAL A 595 -24.54 -4.59 -15.73
CA VAL A 595 -25.91 -4.57 -15.20
C VAL A 595 -25.84 -4.42 -13.69
N TYR A 596 -26.45 -3.36 -13.17
CA TYR A 596 -26.45 -3.09 -11.73
C TYR A 596 -27.80 -3.44 -11.12
N THR A 597 -27.83 -4.47 -10.29
CA THR A 597 -29.09 -5.02 -9.75
C THR A 597 -29.39 -4.57 -8.32
N GLN A 598 -28.43 -3.94 -7.64
CA GLN A 598 -28.61 -3.47 -6.27
C GLN A 598 -28.68 -1.94 -6.25
N PRO A 599 -29.68 -1.34 -5.58
CA PRO A 599 -29.70 0.10 -5.36
C PRO A 599 -28.44 0.56 -4.64
N GLY A 600 -27.90 1.71 -5.05
CA GLY A 600 -26.67 2.25 -4.49
C GLY A 600 -25.86 3.04 -5.52
N THR A 601 -24.73 3.56 -5.07
CA THR A 601 -23.76 4.28 -5.92
C THR A 601 -22.57 3.38 -6.21
N PHE A 602 -22.26 3.22 -7.49
CA PHE A 602 -21.13 2.46 -8.00
C PHE A 602 -20.17 3.38 -8.75
N TYR A 603 -18.90 3.02 -8.77
CA TYR A 603 -17.84 3.78 -9.44
C TYR A 603 -17.12 2.90 -10.44
N PRO A 604 -17.75 2.54 -11.58
CA PRO A 604 -17.04 1.82 -12.64
C PRO A 604 -15.78 2.57 -13.04
N GLN A 605 -14.74 1.80 -13.34
CA GLN A 605 -13.43 2.31 -13.67
C GLN A 605 -12.71 1.46 -14.70
N VAL A 606 -11.92 2.12 -15.53
CA VAL A 606 -10.95 1.47 -16.40
C VAL A 606 -9.56 1.94 -16.00
N ARG A 607 -8.63 1.01 -15.84
CA ARG A 607 -7.21 1.31 -15.69
C ARG A 607 -6.50 0.99 -16.99
N VAL A 608 -5.62 1.86 -17.42
CA VAL A 608 -4.75 1.63 -18.57
C VAL A 608 -3.30 1.83 -18.17
N ALA A 609 -2.40 1.20 -18.92
CA ALA A 609 -0.97 1.47 -18.81
C ALA A 609 -0.42 1.74 -20.21
N SER A 610 0.39 2.80 -20.34
CA SER A 610 1.24 3.02 -21.50
C SER A 610 2.67 2.61 -21.21
N GLN A 611 3.42 2.25 -22.25
CA GLN A 611 4.83 1.88 -22.18
C GLN A 611 5.54 2.46 -23.42
N ARG A 612 6.77 2.96 -23.24
CA ARG A 612 7.51 3.76 -24.23
C ARG A 612 7.72 3.05 -25.57
N GLU A 613 8.14 1.80 -25.54
CA GLU A 613 8.40 0.94 -26.70
C GLU A 613 7.17 0.15 -27.15
N GLY A 614 6.06 0.22 -26.41
CA GLY A 614 4.85 -0.58 -26.65
C GLY A 614 5.01 -2.05 -26.25
N ASP A 615 5.99 -2.38 -25.41
CA ASP A 615 6.18 -3.74 -24.91
C ASP A 615 5.13 -4.07 -23.84
N SER A 616 4.23 -5.01 -24.14
CA SER A 616 3.19 -5.44 -23.22
C SER A 616 3.64 -6.47 -22.20
N ASP A 617 4.76 -7.14 -22.45
CA ASP A 617 5.28 -8.24 -21.64
C ASP A 617 6.25 -7.74 -20.57
N THR A 618 6.87 -6.57 -20.75
CA THR A 618 7.72 -5.98 -19.73
C THR A 618 6.95 -5.63 -18.45
N PRO A 619 7.51 -5.90 -17.27
CA PRO A 619 6.95 -5.43 -16.01
C PRO A 619 7.33 -3.99 -15.67
N PHE A 620 8.24 -3.36 -16.44
CA PHE A 620 8.84 -2.07 -16.12
C PHE A 620 8.30 -0.93 -16.98
N ALA A 621 8.42 0.30 -16.45
CA ALA A 621 8.09 1.56 -17.10
C ALA A 621 6.64 1.61 -17.63
N ARG A 622 5.72 0.92 -16.94
CA ARG A 622 4.28 0.90 -17.25
C ARG A 622 3.59 2.06 -16.56
N VAL A 623 3.41 3.15 -17.30
CA VAL A 623 2.83 4.39 -16.77
C VAL A 623 1.31 4.24 -16.73
N GLU A 624 0.75 4.16 -15.52
CA GLU A 624 -0.68 3.94 -15.33
C GLU A 624 -1.48 5.25 -15.27
N ASN A 625 -2.73 5.18 -15.75
CA ASN A 625 -3.78 6.09 -15.34
C ASN A 625 -5.13 5.34 -15.25
N LEU A 626 -6.14 5.96 -14.65
CA LEU A 626 -7.49 5.41 -14.55
C LEU A 626 -8.54 6.44 -14.94
N GLY A 627 -9.63 5.96 -15.53
CA GLY A 627 -10.84 6.72 -15.80
C GLY A 627 -11.97 6.20 -14.93
N ARG A 628 -12.79 7.10 -14.39
CA ARG A 628 -13.90 6.77 -13.48
C ARG A 628 -15.17 7.49 -13.88
N ALA A 629 -16.30 6.81 -13.72
CA ALA A 629 -17.64 7.37 -13.84
C ALA A 629 -18.48 6.99 -12.61
N ARG A 630 -19.64 7.63 -12.44
CA ARG A 630 -20.60 7.34 -11.36
C ARG A 630 -21.85 6.69 -11.92
N VAL A 631 -22.28 5.58 -11.34
CA VAL A 631 -23.57 4.97 -11.64
C VAL A 631 -24.41 4.96 -10.37
N VAL A 632 -25.56 5.63 -10.40
CA VAL A 632 -26.52 5.68 -9.29
C VAL A 632 -27.71 4.82 -9.65
N VAL A 633 -27.91 3.74 -8.90
CA VAL A 633 -29.00 2.80 -9.09
C VAL A 633 -30.12 3.12 -8.11
N LYS A 634 -31.26 3.56 -8.63
CA LYS A 634 -32.43 3.88 -7.82
C LYS A 634 -33.12 2.59 -7.36
N ALA A 635 -33.69 2.64 -6.15
CA ALA A 635 -34.59 1.59 -5.70
C ALA A 635 -35.84 1.61 -6.59
N GLN A 636 -36.31 0.42 -6.97
CA GLN A 636 -37.59 0.30 -7.66
C GLN A 636 -38.69 0.77 -6.70
N GLU A 637 -39.41 1.84 -7.04
CA GLU A 637 -40.55 2.28 -6.24
C GLU A 637 -41.59 1.15 -6.20
N PRO A 638 -42.19 0.87 -5.03
CA PRO A 638 -43.30 -0.07 -4.97
C PRO A 638 -44.44 0.47 -5.82
N ASP A 639 -44.97 -0.40 -6.68
CA ASP A 639 -46.10 -0.12 -7.56
C ASP A 639 -47.26 0.47 -6.73
N PRO A 640 -47.78 1.67 -7.04
CA PRO A 640 -48.81 2.31 -6.25
C PRO A 640 -50.19 1.76 -6.64
N GLU A 641 -50.46 0.48 -6.42
CA GLU A 641 -51.82 -0.06 -6.40
C GLU A 641 -51.87 -1.50 -5.86
N GLU A 642 -52.04 -1.65 -4.55
CA GLU A 642 -52.83 -2.75 -4.00
C GLU A 642 -53.37 -2.31 -2.63
N THR A 643 -54.50 -1.62 -2.66
CA THR A 643 -55.34 -1.42 -1.47
C THR A 643 -55.86 -2.77 -1.00
N GLU A 644 -55.39 -3.22 0.17
CA GLU A 644 -55.98 -4.34 0.91
C GLU A 644 -57.45 -4.01 1.27
N PRO A 645 -58.43 -4.91 1.06
CA PRO A 645 -59.69 -4.82 1.74
C PRO A 645 -59.64 -5.55 3.10
N GLU A 646 -60.32 -4.93 4.06
CA GLU A 646 -60.40 -5.25 5.47
C GLU A 646 -60.80 -6.70 5.79
N THR A 647 -60.29 -7.15 6.94
CA THR A 647 -60.59 -8.43 7.59
C THR A 647 -61.90 -8.37 8.38
N LYS A 648 -62.72 -9.44 8.31
CA LYS A 648 -63.55 -9.98 9.43
C LYS A 648 -64.14 -11.37 9.06
N PRO A 649 -64.58 -12.20 10.04
CA PRO A 649 -63.95 -13.51 10.27
C PRO A 649 -64.87 -14.73 10.15
N GLU A 650 -64.21 -15.89 10.05
CA GLU A 650 -64.60 -17.26 10.43
C GLU A 650 -65.95 -17.84 9.98
N THR A 651 -65.90 -18.96 9.23
CA THR A 651 -66.43 -20.27 9.66
C THR A 651 -66.04 -21.39 8.67
N LYS A 652 -65.60 -22.53 9.23
CA LYS A 652 -65.59 -23.89 8.63
C LYS A 652 -66.73 -24.67 9.35
N PRO A 653 -67.32 -25.77 8.85
CA PRO A 653 -66.62 -26.88 8.16
C PRO A 653 -67.39 -27.69 7.07
N GLU A 654 -66.63 -28.57 6.40
CA GLU A 654 -66.95 -29.95 5.94
C GLU A 654 -67.80 -30.33 4.68
N THR A 655 -67.16 -31.22 3.89
CA THR A 655 -67.66 -32.41 3.13
C THR A 655 -68.18 -32.35 1.67
N LYS A 656 -67.33 -32.90 0.76
CA LYS A 656 -67.47 -33.81 -0.45
C LYS A 656 -68.87 -34.16 -1.03
N PRO A 657 -69.01 -34.77 -2.26
CA PRO A 657 -68.07 -34.94 -3.40
C PRO A 657 -68.69 -34.70 -4.82
N GLU A 658 -67.84 -34.81 -5.87
CA GLU A 658 -68.10 -35.25 -7.27
C GLU A 658 -69.26 -34.66 -8.11
N THR A 659 -68.93 -34.08 -9.28
CA THR A 659 -69.15 -34.76 -10.57
C THR A 659 -68.45 -34.03 -11.73
N GLU A 660 -67.86 -34.84 -12.60
CA GLU A 660 -67.25 -34.49 -13.88
C GLU A 660 -68.31 -34.02 -14.90
N GLN A 661 -67.95 -33.04 -15.73
CA GLN A 661 -68.31 -33.05 -17.15
C GLN A 661 -67.09 -32.67 -17.98
N GLU A 662 -66.72 -33.61 -18.84
CA GLU A 662 -65.72 -33.51 -19.89
C GLU A 662 -66.11 -32.44 -20.93
N THR A 663 -65.14 -31.66 -21.38
CA THR A 663 -65.07 -31.24 -22.79
C THR A 663 -63.62 -31.16 -23.24
N GLU A 664 -63.31 -32.04 -24.18
CA GLU A 664 -62.36 -31.94 -25.31
C GLU A 664 -60.84 -31.74 -25.04
N LYS A 665 -60.12 -32.84 -25.28
CA LYS A 665 -58.68 -32.91 -25.56
C LYS A 665 -58.35 -32.15 -26.86
N GLY A 666 -57.83 -30.93 -26.72
CA GLY A 666 -56.85 -30.33 -27.65
C GLY A 666 -55.46 -30.92 -27.40
N PRO A 667 -54.49 -30.78 -28.33
CA PRO A 667 -53.32 -31.64 -28.40
C PRO A 667 -52.52 -31.57 -27.11
N GLU A 668 -51.96 -32.71 -26.67
CA GLU A 668 -50.96 -32.79 -25.61
C GLU A 668 -49.90 -31.70 -25.85
N ASN A 669 -49.99 -30.58 -25.13
CA ASN A 669 -48.92 -29.60 -25.05
C ASN A 669 -47.76 -30.32 -24.36
N ALA A 670 -46.91 -30.95 -25.16
CA ALA A 670 -45.68 -31.57 -24.69
C ALA A 670 -44.96 -30.52 -23.84
N LYS A 671 -44.80 -30.80 -22.54
CA LYS A 671 -44.16 -29.86 -21.62
C LYS A 671 -42.82 -29.47 -22.22
N ILE A 672 -42.54 -28.17 -22.20
CA ILE A 672 -41.34 -27.61 -22.81
C ILE A 672 -40.13 -28.10 -22.00
N ASP A 673 -39.23 -28.84 -22.64
CA ASP A 673 -38.02 -29.36 -21.98
C ASP A 673 -36.99 -28.25 -21.79
N ILE A 674 -36.64 -27.99 -20.53
CA ILE A 674 -35.66 -26.95 -20.17
C ILE A 674 -34.21 -27.43 -20.30
N SER A 675 -33.94 -28.69 -20.68
CA SER A 675 -32.60 -29.26 -20.75
C SER A 675 -31.62 -28.51 -21.69
N LYS A 676 -32.14 -27.67 -22.58
CA LYS A 676 -31.36 -26.81 -23.50
C LYS A 676 -31.43 -25.30 -23.19
N SER A 677 -32.05 -24.93 -22.07
CA SER A 677 -32.23 -23.53 -21.67
C SER A 677 -30.96 -22.89 -21.13
N VAL A 678 -30.89 -21.56 -21.16
CA VAL A 678 -29.72 -20.78 -20.71
C VAL A 678 -29.87 -20.42 -19.24
N LEU A 679 -28.82 -20.63 -18.44
CA LEU A 679 -28.74 -20.26 -17.03
C LEU A 679 -27.85 -19.03 -16.85
N SER A 680 -28.21 -18.15 -15.92
CA SER A 680 -27.32 -17.08 -15.46
C SER A 680 -26.01 -17.66 -14.90
N LYS A 681 -24.86 -17.08 -15.26
CA LYS A 681 -23.56 -17.45 -14.68
C LYS A 681 -23.57 -17.16 -13.18
N ILE A 682 -23.15 -18.13 -12.37
CA ILE A 682 -23.10 -17.99 -10.90
C ILE A 682 -21.66 -17.66 -10.49
N ALA A 683 -21.45 -16.49 -9.89
CA ALA A 683 -20.14 -16.09 -9.37
C ALA A 683 -19.66 -16.98 -8.22
N SER A 684 -18.34 -17.09 -8.05
CA SER A 684 -17.75 -17.78 -6.90
C SER A 684 -18.14 -17.09 -5.58
N GLN A 685 -18.36 -17.88 -4.55
CA GLN A 685 -18.87 -17.43 -3.25
C GLN A 685 -17.80 -17.57 -2.17
N VAL A 686 -17.83 -16.71 -1.15
CA VAL A 686 -16.93 -16.81 0.01
C VAL A 686 -17.54 -17.73 1.06
N PHE A 687 -16.75 -18.66 1.61
CA PHE A 687 -17.18 -19.55 2.68
C PHE A 687 -17.69 -18.77 3.91
N THR A 688 -18.96 -18.99 4.27
CA THR A 688 -19.64 -18.33 5.41
C THR A 688 -19.83 -19.25 6.62
N GLY A 689 -19.69 -20.56 6.44
CA GLY A 689 -20.05 -21.58 7.45
C GLY A 689 -21.54 -21.93 7.48
N LYS A 690 -22.37 -21.33 6.62
CA LYS A 690 -23.78 -21.65 6.42
C LYS A 690 -24.03 -22.07 4.96
N ALA A 691 -25.23 -22.58 4.69
CA ALA A 691 -25.64 -22.88 3.31
C ALA A 691 -25.68 -21.59 2.47
N ILE A 692 -25.05 -21.61 1.31
CA ILE A 692 -25.00 -20.51 0.34
C ILE A 692 -25.95 -20.84 -0.81
N THR A 693 -26.90 -19.95 -1.08
CA THR A 693 -28.00 -20.17 -2.04
C THR A 693 -28.09 -18.97 -2.99
N PRO A 694 -27.11 -18.77 -3.88
CA PRO A 694 -27.10 -17.64 -4.80
C PRO A 694 -28.28 -17.72 -5.76
N GLU A 695 -28.90 -16.59 -6.08
CA GLU A 695 -30.02 -16.53 -7.02
C GLU A 695 -29.59 -17.06 -8.41
N VAL A 696 -30.48 -17.82 -9.05
CA VAL A 696 -30.26 -18.35 -10.41
C VAL A 696 -31.48 -18.07 -11.26
N ARG A 697 -31.25 -17.43 -12.41
CA ARG A 697 -32.28 -17.10 -13.38
C ARG A 697 -32.18 -18.07 -14.56
N LEU A 698 -33.34 -18.54 -15.01
CA LEU A 698 -33.50 -19.45 -16.14
C LEU A 698 -34.19 -18.69 -17.28
N THR A 699 -33.64 -18.80 -18.48
CA THR A 699 -34.28 -18.31 -19.71
C THR A 699 -34.51 -19.49 -20.66
N CYS A 700 -35.75 -19.71 -21.06
CA CYS A 700 -36.14 -20.75 -22.01
C CYS A 700 -36.74 -20.07 -23.25
N ASN A 701 -36.21 -20.36 -24.45
CA ASN A 701 -36.68 -19.78 -25.72
C ASN A 701 -36.81 -18.25 -25.70
N GLY A 702 -35.85 -17.55 -25.09
CA GLY A 702 -35.83 -16.08 -25.01
C GLY A 702 -36.74 -15.47 -23.92
N LYS A 703 -37.50 -16.28 -23.18
CA LYS A 703 -38.36 -15.83 -22.08
C LYS A 703 -37.74 -16.13 -20.71
N THR A 704 -37.67 -15.12 -19.84
CA THR A 704 -37.29 -15.30 -18.43
C THR A 704 -38.39 -16.05 -17.69
N MET A 705 -38.00 -17.08 -16.96
CA MET A 705 -38.90 -18.03 -16.32
C MET A 705 -39.23 -17.59 -14.90
N ALA A 706 -40.44 -17.86 -14.41
CA ALA A 706 -40.84 -17.53 -13.04
C ALA A 706 -40.45 -18.66 -12.07
N LYS A 707 -39.61 -18.36 -11.08
CA LYS A 707 -39.22 -19.30 -10.02
C LYS A 707 -40.44 -19.73 -9.20
N ASP A 708 -40.46 -21.00 -8.79
CA ASP A 708 -41.51 -21.69 -8.04
C ASP A 708 -42.86 -21.88 -8.76
N LYS A 709 -43.05 -21.22 -9.91
CA LYS A 709 -44.15 -21.42 -10.86
C LYS A 709 -43.73 -22.30 -12.06
N ASP A 710 -42.67 -21.88 -12.77
CA ASP A 710 -42.18 -22.52 -14.01
C ASP A 710 -40.99 -23.46 -13.78
N TYR A 711 -40.25 -23.27 -12.68
CA TYR A 711 -39.15 -24.15 -12.27
C TYR A 711 -38.90 -24.07 -10.76
N THR A 712 -38.23 -25.08 -10.21
CA THR A 712 -37.72 -25.06 -8.83
C THR A 712 -36.20 -25.15 -8.81
N ILE A 713 -35.59 -24.67 -7.73
CA ILE A 713 -34.13 -24.72 -7.54
C ILE A 713 -33.80 -25.52 -6.29
N SER A 714 -32.83 -26.43 -6.40
CA SER A 714 -32.24 -27.11 -5.26
C SER A 714 -30.72 -26.96 -5.25
N TYR A 715 -30.14 -26.89 -4.05
CA TYR A 715 -28.70 -26.74 -3.85
C TYR A 715 -28.16 -27.95 -3.08
N SER A 716 -26.98 -28.41 -3.46
CA SER A 716 -26.25 -29.44 -2.73
C SER A 716 -24.76 -29.10 -2.66
N LYS A 717 -24.07 -29.64 -1.65
CA LYS A 717 -22.66 -29.34 -1.36
C LYS A 717 -22.37 -27.83 -1.20
N ASN A 718 -23.35 -27.06 -0.75
CA ASN A 718 -23.34 -25.60 -0.74
C ASN A 718 -23.02 -24.97 0.62
N VAL A 719 -22.45 -25.74 1.56
CA VAL A 719 -22.04 -25.25 2.88
C VAL A 719 -20.52 -25.18 2.98
N ASN A 720 -19.83 -26.24 2.55
CA ASN A 720 -18.38 -26.39 2.70
C ASN A 720 -17.62 -25.84 1.48
N ILE A 721 -16.33 -25.57 1.68
CA ILE A 721 -15.42 -25.12 0.63
C ILE A 721 -15.32 -26.19 -0.45
N GLY A 722 -15.47 -25.77 -1.70
CA GLY A 722 -15.44 -26.64 -2.86
C GLY A 722 -16.49 -26.27 -3.89
N LYS A 723 -16.80 -27.22 -4.79
CA LYS A 723 -17.75 -27.02 -5.89
C LYS A 723 -19.17 -27.36 -5.41
N ALA A 724 -20.01 -26.35 -5.23
CA ALA A 724 -21.42 -26.49 -4.91
C ALA A 724 -22.22 -26.76 -6.20
N LYS A 725 -23.27 -27.57 -6.11
CA LYS A 725 -24.13 -27.92 -7.25
C LYS A 725 -25.51 -27.29 -7.08
N VAL A 726 -25.99 -26.69 -8.15
CA VAL A 726 -27.35 -26.17 -8.28
C VAL A 726 -28.09 -27.03 -9.31
N VAL A 727 -29.30 -27.47 -8.98
CA VAL A 727 -30.17 -28.21 -9.89
C VAL A 727 -31.47 -27.44 -10.07
N ILE A 728 -31.79 -27.14 -11.32
CA ILE A 728 -32.99 -26.44 -11.75
C ILE A 728 -33.91 -27.49 -12.38
N THR A 729 -35.13 -27.61 -11.88
CA THR A 729 -36.10 -28.62 -12.38
C THR A 729 -37.33 -27.92 -12.90
N GLY A 730 -37.77 -28.23 -14.12
CA GLY A 730 -38.98 -27.67 -14.72
C GLY A 730 -40.22 -28.00 -13.88
N LYS A 731 -41.16 -27.06 -13.82
CA LYS A 731 -42.43 -27.17 -13.08
C LYS A 731 -43.57 -26.61 -13.94
N GLY A 732 -44.80 -27.06 -13.69
CA GLY A 732 -45.97 -26.63 -14.47
C GLY A 732 -45.88 -27.11 -15.93
N ASN A 733 -45.86 -26.15 -16.86
CA ASN A 733 -45.78 -26.38 -18.32
C ASN A 733 -44.38 -26.80 -18.80
N TYR A 734 -43.40 -26.84 -17.90
CA TYR A 734 -42.00 -27.14 -18.23
C TYR A 734 -41.56 -28.44 -17.57
N GLN A 735 -40.70 -29.20 -18.24
CA GLN A 735 -40.15 -30.48 -17.77
C GLN A 735 -38.64 -30.54 -17.97
N GLY A 736 -37.99 -31.60 -17.44
CA GLY A 736 -36.55 -31.76 -17.51
C GLY A 736 -35.79 -31.04 -16.39
N SER A 737 -34.46 -31.20 -16.37
CA SER A 737 -33.60 -30.58 -15.36
C SER A 737 -32.26 -30.13 -15.94
N LEU A 738 -31.75 -29.02 -15.43
CA LEU A 738 -30.41 -28.52 -15.68
C LEU A 738 -29.60 -28.55 -14.39
N SER A 739 -28.29 -28.68 -14.51
CA SER A 739 -27.42 -28.46 -13.35
C SER A 739 -26.22 -27.61 -13.70
N THR A 740 -25.88 -26.71 -12.79
CA THR A 740 -24.68 -25.88 -12.84
C THR A 740 -23.97 -25.92 -11.50
N THR A 741 -22.81 -25.29 -11.42
CA THR A 741 -21.99 -25.30 -10.21
C THR A 741 -21.35 -23.95 -9.96
N PHE A 742 -21.12 -23.62 -8.70
CA PHE A 742 -20.31 -22.47 -8.30
C PHE A 742 -19.26 -22.90 -7.27
N ALA A 743 -18.14 -22.19 -7.21
CA ALA A 743 -17.09 -22.46 -6.23
C ALA A 743 -17.39 -21.72 -4.92
N ILE A 744 -17.18 -22.38 -3.78
CA ILE A 744 -17.14 -21.76 -2.45
C ILE A 744 -15.67 -21.72 -2.02
N ASN A 745 -15.09 -20.52 -1.99
CA ASN A 745 -13.67 -20.28 -1.76
C ASN A 745 -13.39 -19.71 -0.37
N MET A 746 -12.16 -19.93 0.11
CA MET A 746 -11.69 -19.33 1.36
C MET A 746 -11.05 -17.97 1.08
N LYS A 747 -11.43 -16.93 1.84
CA LYS A 747 -10.81 -15.59 1.77
C LYS A 747 -9.71 -15.43 2.82
N LYS A 748 -8.51 -15.01 2.41
CA LYS A 748 -7.40 -14.62 3.31
C LYS A 748 -7.88 -13.51 4.25
N GLY A 749 -7.34 -13.46 5.46
CA GLY A 749 -7.69 -12.43 6.46
C GLY A 749 -8.98 -12.69 7.23
N ARG A 750 -9.90 -13.53 6.73
CA ARG A 750 -11.16 -13.83 7.42
C ARG A 750 -10.91 -14.70 8.67
N SER A 751 -11.72 -14.45 9.71
CA SER A 751 -11.61 -15.14 11.00
C SER A 751 -12.79 -16.07 11.27
N TYR A 752 -12.50 -17.23 11.86
CA TYR A 752 -13.48 -18.26 12.18
C TYR A 752 -13.30 -18.76 13.61
N THR A 753 -14.42 -19.04 14.29
CA THR A 753 -14.40 -19.66 15.62
C THR A 753 -14.67 -21.15 15.45
N ILE A 754 -13.67 -21.99 15.72
CA ILE A 754 -13.80 -23.45 15.68
C ILE A 754 -13.59 -23.99 17.09
N GLY A 755 -14.65 -24.57 17.65
CA GLY A 755 -14.69 -24.95 19.06
C GLY A 755 -14.40 -23.75 19.98
N ASN A 756 -13.36 -23.86 20.82
CA ASN A 756 -12.99 -22.82 21.77
C ASN A 756 -12.00 -21.78 21.22
N TYR A 757 -11.55 -21.90 19.96
CA TYR A 757 -10.47 -21.09 19.41
C TYR A 757 -10.94 -20.24 18.24
N ARG A 758 -10.36 -19.05 18.12
CA ARG A 758 -10.51 -18.15 16.98
C ARG A 758 -9.28 -18.24 16.10
N TYR A 759 -9.50 -18.39 14.80
CA TYR A 759 -8.46 -18.57 13.78
C TYR A 759 -8.61 -17.50 12.70
N LYS A 760 -7.51 -16.87 12.29
CA LYS A 760 -7.44 -15.99 11.11
C LYS A 760 -6.72 -16.73 10.00
N VAL A 761 -7.30 -16.75 8.79
CA VAL A 761 -6.66 -17.34 7.61
C VAL A 761 -5.51 -16.44 7.16
N THR A 762 -4.30 -17.00 7.11
CA THR A 762 -3.07 -16.27 6.72
C THR A 762 -2.65 -16.58 5.29
N ASN A 763 -2.98 -17.78 4.80
CA ASN A 763 -2.85 -18.14 3.39
C ASN A 763 -4.02 -19.07 3.03
N ALA A 764 -4.63 -18.85 1.87
CA ALA A 764 -5.66 -19.70 1.30
C ALA A 764 -5.19 -20.21 -0.06
N SER A 765 -5.16 -21.53 -0.22
CA SER A 765 -4.96 -22.19 -1.53
C SER A 765 -6.29 -22.77 -1.99
N VAL A 766 -6.57 -22.70 -3.30
CA VAL A 766 -7.80 -23.23 -3.95
C VAL A 766 -8.07 -24.69 -3.57
N ASN A 767 -7.01 -25.47 -3.30
CA ASN A 767 -7.10 -26.89 -2.94
C ASN A 767 -7.19 -27.17 -1.42
N GLY A 768 -7.20 -26.13 -0.58
CA GLY A 768 -7.31 -26.26 0.88
C GLY A 768 -6.00 -26.49 1.63
N LYS A 769 -4.83 -26.28 0.98
CA LYS A 769 -3.48 -26.34 1.59
C LYS A 769 -3.06 -25.03 2.29
N GLY A 770 -3.99 -24.33 2.93
CA GLY A 770 -3.76 -23.01 3.52
C GLY A 770 -3.15 -23.03 4.93
N THR A 771 -2.82 -21.84 5.44
CA THR A 771 -2.31 -21.63 6.80
C THR A 771 -3.22 -20.72 7.61
N VAL A 772 -3.20 -20.88 8.93
CA VAL A 772 -3.96 -20.05 9.88
C VAL A 772 -3.12 -19.65 11.09
N THR A 773 -3.49 -18.51 11.68
CA THR A 773 -3.04 -18.06 12.99
C THR A 773 -4.14 -18.24 14.04
N VAL A 774 -3.81 -18.76 15.22
CA VAL A 774 -4.73 -18.73 16.36
C VAL A 774 -4.73 -17.32 16.95
N THR A 775 -5.82 -16.58 16.79
CA THR A 775 -5.93 -15.18 17.23
C THR A 775 -6.61 -15.03 18.58
N GLY A 776 -7.27 -16.08 19.08
CA GLY A 776 -7.86 -16.01 20.40
C GLY A 776 -8.68 -17.21 20.80
N VAL A 777 -9.49 -17.01 21.84
CA VAL A 777 -10.38 -18.03 22.41
C VAL A 777 -11.79 -17.47 22.59
N LYS A 778 -12.80 -18.34 22.52
CA LYS A 778 -14.21 -18.00 22.78
C LYS A 778 -14.42 -17.57 24.24
N THR A 779 -13.74 -18.24 25.18
CA THR A 779 -13.82 -17.95 26.62
C THR A 779 -12.43 -17.93 27.26
N LYS A 780 -12.22 -17.02 28.22
CA LYS A 780 -10.96 -16.93 29.00
C LYS A 780 -10.91 -17.93 30.17
N ALA A 781 -11.98 -18.69 30.40
CA ALA A 781 -12.11 -19.65 31.50
C ALA A 781 -11.52 -21.05 31.20
N LEU A 782 -10.74 -21.20 30.12
CA LEU A 782 -10.16 -22.49 29.72
C LEU A 782 -9.24 -23.06 30.82
N LYS A 783 -9.43 -24.35 31.16
CA LYS A 783 -8.55 -25.09 32.08
C LYS A 783 -7.23 -25.50 31.42
N SER A 784 -7.21 -25.66 30.10
CA SER A 784 -6.03 -25.99 29.30
C SER A 784 -6.09 -25.39 27.90
N ILE A 785 -4.94 -24.94 27.40
CA ILE A 785 -4.76 -24.43 26.04
C ILE A 785 -4.14 -25.54 25.18
N THR A 786 -4.67 -25.77 23.98
CA THR A 786 -4.21 -26.79 23.04
C THR A 786 -4.27 -26.23 21.63
N VAL A 787 -3.10 -25.82 21.13
CA VAL A 787 -2.92 -25.40 19.75
C VAL A 787 -2.50 -26.63 18.96
N LEU A 788 -3.38 -27.06 18.04
CA LEU A 788 -3.19 -28.25 17.22
C LEU A 788 -2.18 -28.00 16.08
N ASN A 789 -1.87 -29.06 15.32
CA ASN A 789 -1.04 -28.96 14.12
C ASN A 789 -1.83 -28.36 12.94
N THR A 790 -3.11 -28.76 12.85
CA THR A 790 -4.05 -28.32 11.83
C THR A 790 -5.43 -28.05 12.44
N VAL A 791 -6.26 -27.29 11.73
CA VAL A 791 -7.69 -27.09 12.03
C VAL A 791 -8.52 -27.32 10.76
N LYS A 792 -9.68 -27.97 10.91
CA LYS A 792 -10.65 -28.10 9.81
C LYS A 792 -11.58 -26.89 9.79
N ILE A 793 -11.60 -26.15 8.67
CA ILE A 793 -12.51 -25.02 8.41
C ILE A 793 -13.18 -25.27 7.06
N GLY A 794 -14.51 -25.26 7.02
CA GLY A 794 -15.28 -25.52 5.79
C GLY A 794 -14.95 -26.85 5.11
N GLY A 795 -14.68 -27.90 5.90
CA GLY A 795 -14.31 -29.23 5.40
C GLY A 795 -12.85 -29.39 4.94
N LYS A 796 -12.06 -28.31 4.87
CA LYS A 796 -10.64 -28.32 4.46
C LYS A 796 -9.70 -28.16 5.66
N SER A 797 -8.49 -28.74 5.59
CA SER A 797 -7.53 -28.77 6.69
C SER A 797 -6.44 -27.71 6.52
N PHE A 798 -6.38 -26.74 7.43
CA PHE A 798 -5.40 -25.65 7.42
C PHE A 798 -4.31 -25.89 8.46
N GLN A 799 -3.05 -25.61 8.10
CA GLN A 799 -1.90 -25.71 9.01
C GLN A 799 -1.91 -24.54 10.01
N ILE A 800 -1.77 -24.83 11.30
CA ILE A 800 -1.67 -23.79 12.32
C ILE A 800 -0.20 -23.42 12.47
N THR A 801 0.17 -22.27 11.92
CA THR A 801 1.58 -21.83 11.84
C THR A 801 1.94 -20.79 12.88
N SER A 802 0.95 -20.11 13.49
CA SER A 802 1.23 -19.04 14.44
C SER A 802 0.21 -18.94 15.57
N ILE A 803 0.65 -18.39 16.70
CA ILE A 803 -0.20 -17.91 17.80
C ILE A 803 -0.11 -16.38 17.80
N GLY A 804 -1.23 -15.70 17.56
CA GLY A 804 -1.29 -14.26 17.35
C GLY A 804 -1.14 -13.43 18.63
N THR A 805 -0.97 -12.12 18.43
CA THR A 805 -0.74 -11.15 19.51
C THR A 805 -1.86 -11.22 20.54
N GLY A 806 -1.49 -11.48 21.79
CA GLY A 806 -2.47 -11.55 22.89
C GLY A 806 -3.51 -12.69 22.80
N ALA A 807 -3.33 -13.70 21.94
CA ALA A 807 -4.35 -14.72 21.69
C ALA A 807 -4.91 -15.38 22.96
N PHE A 808 -4.03 -15.72 23.90
CA PHE A 808 -4.38 -16.31 25.19
C PHE A 808 -4.25 -15.34 26.36
N LYS A 809 -4.08 -14.03 26.12
CA LYS A 809 -3.98 -13.02 27.18
C LYS A 809 -5.14 -13.16 28.16
N ASN A 810 -4.83 -13.10 29.45
CA ASN A 810 -5.76 -13.23 30.58
C ASN A 810 -6.48 -14.59 30.71
N CYS A 811 -6.00 -15.67 30.09
CA CYS A 811 -6.49 -17.03 30.37
C CYS A 811 -6.01 -17.53 31.76
N LYS A 812 -6.50 -16.88 32.82
CA LYS A 812 -6.02 -17.05 34.21
C LYS A 812 -6.24 -18.46 34.76
N LYS A 813 -7.26 -19.18 34.28
CA LYS A 813 -7.60 -20.55 34.72
C LYS A 813 -6.81 -21.65 34.00
N ALA A 814 -6.07 -21.32 32.93
CA ALA A 814 -5.34 -22.32 32.16
C ALA A 814 -4.11 -22.78 32.93
N THR A 815 -4.02 -24.07 33.25
CA THR A 815 -2.88 -24.64 34.00
C THR A 815 -1.80 -25.21 33.10
N ARG A 816 -2.17 -25.59 31.87
CA ARG A 816 -1.27 -26.15 30.86
C ARG A 816 -1.55 -25.59 29.46
N ALA A 817 -0.49 -25.48 28.65
CA ALA A 817 -0.56 -25.16 27.23
C ALA A 817 0.23 -26.19 26.41
N SER A 818 -0.35 -26.71 25.33
CA SER A 818 0.36 -27.51 24.33
C SER A 818 0.37 -26.76 23.00
N ILE A 819 1.53 -26.63 22.38
CA ILE A 819 1.74 -25.94 21.10
C ILE A 819 2.12 -26.97 20.03
N GLY A 820 1.41 -26.95 18.90
CA GLY A 820 1.53 -27.89 17.79
C GLY A 820 2.87 -27.82 17.05
N LYS A 821 3.16 -28.88 16.28
CA LYS A 821 4.47 -29.09 15.62
C LYS A 821 4.76 -28.10 14.49
N ASN A 822 3.73 -27.50 13.91
CA ASN A 822 3.83 -26.60 12.76
C ASN A 822 3.95 -25.12 13.13
N VAL A 823 3.87 -24.81 14.44
CA VAL A 823 3.88 -23.42 14.91
C VAL A 823 5.28 -22.84 14.78
N LYS A 824 5.43 -21.89 13.86
CA LYS A 824 6.65 -21.13 13.58
C LYS A 824 6.78 -19.90 14.48
N THR A 825 5.65 -19.32 14.91
CA THR A 825 5.66 -18.05 15.66
C THR A 825 4.70 -18.02 16.85
N ILE A 826 5.17 -17.47 17.96
CA ILE A 826 4.36 -17.06 19.12
C ILE A 826 4.48 -15.54 19.24
N GLU A 827 3.42 -14.79 18.93
CA GLU A 827 3.49 -13.33 18.88
C GLU A 827 3.50 -12.64 20.25
N ALA A 828 3.69 -11.32 20.25
CA ALA A 828 3.80 -10.52 21.46
C ALA A 828 2.58 -10.69 22.38
N LYS A 829 2.82 -10.70 23.69
CA LYS A 829 1.79 -10.81 24.73
C LYS A 829 0.88 -12.07 24.63
N ALA A 830 1.21 -13.08 23.80
CA ALA A 830 0.35 -14.24 23.51
C ALA A 830 -0.24 -14.93 24.75
N PHE A 831 0.56 -15.15 25.80
CA PHE A 831 0.14 -15.74 27.09
C PHE A 831 0.19 -14.74 28.24
N GLN A 832 0.13 -13.43 27.95
CA GLN A 832 0.24 -12.41 28.97
C GLN A 832 -0.83 -12.59 30.06
N ASN A 833 -0.43 -12.50 31.33
CA ASN A 833 -1.27 -12.64 32.52
C ASN A 833 -2.02 -13.98 32.64
N CYS A 834 -1.51 -15.05 32.03
CA CYS A 834 -2.00 -16.42 32.27
C CYS A 834 -1.47 -16.95 33.61
N LYS A 835 -1.90 -16.35 34.73
CA LYS A 835 -1.33 -16.58 36.07
C LYS A 835 -1.35 -18.07 36.52
N GLY A 836 -2.34 -18.84 36.07
CA GLY A 836 -2.48 -20.26 36.38
C GLY A 836 -1.53 -21.17 35.59
N LEU A 837 -0.85 -20.68 34.55
CA LEU A 837 -0.15 -21.50 33.57
C LEU A 837 1.17 -22.04 34.14
N LYS A 838 1.16 -23.31 34.55
CA LYS A 838 2.28 -24.02 35.20
C LYS A 838 3.10 -24.88 34.24
N LYS A 839 2.54 -25.31 33.11
CA LYS A 839 3.22 -26.18 32.14
C LYS A 839 2.96 -25.72 30.72
N ILE A 840 4.02 -25.47 29.95
CA ILE A 840 3.94 -25.19 28.51
C ILE A 840 4.72 -26.29 27.80
N THR A 841 4.13 -26.96 26.83
CA THR A 841 4.79 -27.98 26.01
C THR A 841 4.79 -27.52 24.56
N ILE A 842 5.98 -27.21 24.05
CA ILE A 842 6.21 -26.82 22.66
C ILE A 842 6.63 -28.06 21.89
N LYS A 843 5.78 -28.53 20.97
CA LYS A 843 6.08 -29.67 20.10
C LYS A 843 6.74 -29.25 18.78
N SER A 844 6.70 -27.96 18.46
CA SER A 844 7.32 -27.42 17.26
C SER A 844 8.83 -27.59 17.31
N THR A 845 9.40 -28.09 16.21
CA THR A 845 10.83 -28.08 15.93
C THR A 845 11.22 -26.93 15.00
N VAL A 846 10.23 -26.17 14.53
CA VAL A 846 10.35 -25.08 13.55
C VAL A 846 9.94 -23.71 14.12
N LEU A 847 9.85 -23.57 15.44
CA LEU A 847 9.60 -22.29 16.10
C LEU A 847 10.80 -21.37 15.87
N ARG A 848 10.57 -20.23 15.22
CA ARG A 848 11.59 -19.23 14.85
C ARG A 848 11.47 -17.95 15.67
N LYS A 849 10.25 -17.60 16.11
CA LYS A 849 9.99 -16.30 16.77
C LYS A 849 9.11 -16.44 18.01
N THR A 850 9.52 -15.76 19.09
CA THR A 850 8.66 -15.50 20.26
C THR A 850 8.67 -14.00 20.60
N GLY A 851 7.51 -13.37 20.56
CA GLY A 851 7.33 -11.92 20.69
C GLY A 851 7.52 -11.40 22.11
N LYS A 852 7.74 -10.07 22.22
CA LYS A 852 7.96 -9.37 23.49
C LYS A 852 6.79 -9.62 24.45
N GLN A 853 7.12 -9.86 25.73
CA GLN A 853 6.14 -10.13 26.79
C GLN A 853 5.19 -11.31 26.53
N ALA A 854 5.48 -12.21 25.58
CA ALA A 854 4.62 -13.36 25.26
C ALA A 854 4.30 -14.22 26.49
N LEU A 855 5.20 -14.27 27.47
CA LEU A 855 5.07 -15.06 28.70
C LEU A 855 4.96 -14.17 29.95
N LYS A 856 4.67 -12.87 29.80
CA LYS A 856 4.57 -11.94 30.94
C LYS A 856 3.44 -12.37 31.88
N GLY A 857 3.74 -12.57 33.16
CA GLY A 857 2.71 -12.88 34.17
C GLY A 857 2.16 -14.31 34.12
N ILE A 858 2.88 -15.26 33.50
CA ILE A 858 2.64 -16.70 33.73
C ILE A 858 3.06 -17.10 35.16
N ASN A 859 2.74 -18.33 35.57
CA ASN A 859 3.12 -18.81 36.90
C ASN A 859 4.64 -18.77 37.10
N ARG A 860 5.11 -18.24 38.24
CA ARG A 860 6.56 -18.13 38.53
C ARG A 860 7.29 -19.48 38.55
N ASN A 861 6.58 -20.58 38.86
CA ASN A 861 7.11 -21.94 38.89
C ASN A 861 6.81 -22.72 37.59
N ALA A 862 6.50 -22.02 36.50
CA ALA A 862 6.16 -22.66 35.24
C ALA A 862 7.35 -23.49 34.70
N LYS A 863 7.02 -24.61 34.06
CA LYS A 863 7.96 -25.45 33.31
C LYS A 863 7.62 -25.38 31.82
N ILE A 864 8.57 -24.94 31.01
CA ILE A 864 8.46 -24.96 29.55
C ILE A 864 9.26 -26.15 29.03
N ILE A 865 8.56 -27.05 28.35
CA ILE A 865 9.11 -28.29 27.80
C ILE A 865 9.23 -28.12 26.29
N VAL A 866 10.45 -28.27 25.78
CA VAL A 866 10.80 -28.09 24.36
C VAL A 866 11.43 -29.38 23.79
N PRO A 867 11.51 -29.55 22.46
CA PRO A 867 12.20 -30.70 21.87
C PRO A 867 13.68 -30.71 22.27
N GLY A 868 14.24 -31.89 22.61
CA GLY A 868 15.61 -32.00 23.13
C GLY A 868 16.66 -31.35 22.24
N LYS A 869 16.62 -31.63 20.93
CA LYS A 869 17.52 -31.03 19.92
C LYS A 869 17.38 -29.49 19.79
N LYS A 870 16.32 -28.90 20.34
CA LYS A 870 16.04 -27.46 20.29
C LYS A 870 16.18 -26.79 21.67
N LEU A 871 16.65 -27.50 22.70
CA LEU A 871 16.73 -26.96 24.06
C LEU A 871 17.55 -25.67 24.13
N LYS A 872 18.76 -25.65 23.54
CA LYS A 872 19.62 -24.47 23.52
C LYS A 872 18.92 -23.29 22.81
N ALA A 873 18.62 -23.47 21.52
CA ALA A 873 17.97 -22.46 20.70
C ALA A 873 16.66 -21.91 21.31
N TYR A 874 15.83 -22.76 21.93
CA TYR A 874 14.56 -22.31 22.50
C TYR A 874 14.71 -21.74 23.90
N THR A 875 15.77 -22.07 24.63
CA THR A 875 16.11 -21.36 25.86
C THR A 875 16.38 -19.90 25.55
N ASP A 876 17.16 -19.63 24.50
CA ASP A 876 17.47 -18.27 24.05
C ASP A 876 16.24 -17.59 23.46
N LEU A 877 15.51 -18.27 22.56
CA LEU A 877 14.30 -17.73 21.94
C LEU A 877 13.21 -17.37 22.95
N LEU A 878 13.12 -18.10 24.06
CA LEU A 878 12.13 -17.84 25.11
C LEU A 878 12.69 -16.96 26.22
N LYS A 879 13.99 -16.64 26.24
CA LYS A 879 14.60 -15.76 27.25
C LYS A 879 13.98 -14.36 27.20
N ASN A 880 13.83 -13.73 28.36
CA ASN A 880 13.36 -12.34 28.50
C ASN A 880 11.98 -12.05 27.85
N LYS A 881 11.12 -13.06 27.67
CA LYS A 881 9.75 -12.86 27.13
C LYS A 881 8.73 -12.49 28.21
N GLY A 882 9.20 -11.89 29.30
CA GLY A 882 8.40 -11.33 30.40
C GLY A 882 8.08 -12.29 31.54
N GLN A 883 8.41 -13.57 31.42
CA GLN A 883 8.35 -14.53 32.52
C GLN A 883 9.40 -14.24 33.60
N LYS A 884 9.20 -14.76 34.81
CA LYS A 884 10.17 -14.63 35.91
C LYS A 884 11.37 -15.57 35.70
N ASN A 885 12.54 -15.20 36.23
CA ASN A 885 13.78 -16.00 36.14
C ASN A 885 13.67 -17.40 36.79
N THR A 886 12.67 -17.62 37.64
CA THR A 886 12.37 -18.92 38.27
C THR A 886 11.68 -19.92 37.33
N VAL A 887 11.23 -19.48 36.15
CA VAL A 887 10.61 -20.36 35.14
C VAL A 887 11.69 -21.23 34.49
N LYS A 888 11.49 -22.55 34.55
CA LYS A 888 12.46 -23.52 34.03
C LYS A 888 12.13 -23.92 32.61
N ILE A 889 13.10 -23.82 31.70
CA ILE A 889 13.04 -24.39 30.35
C ILE A 889 13.83 -25.70 30.37
N LYS A 890 13.22 -26.79 29.90
CA LYS A 890 13.86 -28.11 29.87
C LYS A 890 13.46 -28.90 28.63
N ASN A 891 14.28 -29.87 28.26
CA ASN A 891 13.92 -30.83 27.23
C ASN A 891 12.81 -31.77 27.73
N ARG A 892 12.18 -32.42 26.76
CA ARG A 892 11.14 -33.42 26.99
C ARG A 892 11.69 -34.68 27.63
#